data_AF-A0A9P8IKT0-F1
#
_entry.id   AF-A0A9P8IKT0-F1
#
_cell.length_a   1.000
_cell.length_b   1.000
_cell.length_c   1.000
_cell.angle_alpha   90.00
_cell.angle_beta   90.00
_cell.angle_gamma   90.00
#
_symmetry.space_group_name_H-M   'P 1'
#
loop_
_entity.id
_entity.type
_entity.pdbx_description
1 polymer ?
#
loop_
_entity_poly.entity_id
_entity_poly.type
_entity_poly.pdbx_seq_one_letter_code
_entity_poly.pdbx_strand_id
1 'polypeptide(L)'
;MSDHVDPISDALADFFVNFDKRSNAERGQPTAQFGHLKIPPYRLETSIPELIRQMFSEEEPLLFVVPDMEHEVGLGLQFPDDASIKVTTYGNLLKDIHSNFDLGNNEHAPTNWRVGNKSVGWSSDRLPLKIVIIFQIDPNIPADCAISLAGIVQWSLAQSSLPRYVIRLVTLSAEEDCDLLERLLDESKLQCRFTDLDLAQYGEHEPTLNCTVINAKDVDTQVSDILTRVRAHPDKSRLVLCFDMAFYRALNAKQDPEDDHSRLDCGRYWAYDRWPGCPKTLVMLFSPDAAILPLPIRCFEEIHIIVGYSTTKHIWDHELCQMISCDYPLSLEERRRQLWWAWQGNEQSIFMHIDDGLTPSGFIEQSYDAVRFVEAHQLGGFIAAVANLPWFPRNRDGIIRIFATNPLVVRETKDRLITQRVIKSRGNGMPESQAEIFIEALPLLNYDYRLSLLVATEASPRVDRVKAQLAAMLTTKLEHIAMLDSIPRVPEHVLKECRGFGRSLAAQGSLWLFLGLFKNRKQHIQEHGEYMSRYDNLHGIISVNESVGKRMEEVFGELARLANRRGRDINPWLSLLAETEEMTPDEQRELHGHLFRAYMYQATVFHEKSTGDSSQSDTSMMCTLSGGHRCVLDPPDISPTNLVDMLSLLRSSGDKAIIGISH
;
A
#
# COMPACT_ATOMS: atom_id res chain seq x y z
N MET A 1 -21.26 -4.12 -43.56
CA MET A 1 -20.49 -4.11 -42.31
C MET A 1 -19.07 -3.84 -42.73
N SER A 2 -18.63 -2.59 -42.59
CA SER A 2 -17.27 -2.19 -42.93
C SER A 2 -16.34 -2.73 -41.86
N ASP A 3 -15.33 -3.49 -42.29
CA ASP A 3 -14.16 -3.84 -41.48
C ASP A 3 -13.44 -2.55 -41.09
N HIS A 4 -13.92 -1.88 -40.02
CA HIS A 4 -13.09 -0.91 -39.33
C HIS A 4 -12.11 -1.70 -38.50
N VAL A 5 -10.91 -1.87 -39.05
CA VAL A 5 -9.79 -2.48 -38.38
C VAL A 5 -9.42 -1.58 -37.19
N ASP A 6 -9.37 -2.17 -35.99
CA ASP A 6 -8.99 -1.48 -34.75
C ASP A 6 -7.48 -1.17 -34.80
N PRO A 7 -7.08 0.11 -34.89
CA PRO A 7 -5.67 0.51 -35.06
C PRO A 7 -4.81 0.07 -33.87
N ILE A 8 -5.38 -0.09 -32.67
CA ILE A 8 -4.66 -0.59 -31.50
C ILE A 8 -4.31 -2.07 -31.68
N SER A 9 -5.26 -2.87 -32.17
CA SER A 9 -5.06 -4.29 -32.43
C SER A 9 -3.98 -4.54 -33.48
N ASP A 10 -4.01 -3.78 -34.58
CA ASP A 10 -2.99 -3.87 -35.65
C ASP A 10 -1.60 -3.49 -35.16
N ALA A 11 -1.47 -2.36 -34.46
CA ALA A 11 -0.19 -1.89 -33.92
C ALA A 11 0.41 -2.90 -32.93
N LEU A 12 -0.43 -3.49 -32.08
CA LEU A 12 -0.03 -4.52 -31.13
C LEU A 12 0.40 -5.82 -31.84
N ALA A 13 -0.33 -6.24 -32.88
CA ALA A 13 0.03 -7.41 -33.68
C ALA A 13 1.39 -7.21 -34.37
N ASP A 14 1.60 -6.05 -35.01
CA ASP A 14 2.87 -5.69 -35.64
C ASP A 14 4.04 -5.66 -34.65
N PHE A 15 3.79 -5.18 -33.43
CA PHE A 15 4.77 -5.21 -32.35
C PHE A 15 5.18 -6.65 -32.02
N PHE A 16 4.24 -7.56 -31.74
CA PHE A 16 4.58 -8.93 -31.37
C PHE A 16 5.18 -9.75 -32.52
N VAL A 17 4.77 -9.52 -33.76
CA VAL A 17 5.40 -10.13 -34.95
C VAL A 17 6.87 -9.74 -35.07
N ASN A 18 7.21 -8.49 -34.81
CA ASN A 18 8.60 -8.03 -34.82
C ASN A 18 9.37 -8.46 -33.58
N PHE A 19 8.69 -8.50 -32.44
CA PHE A 19 9.22 -8.99 -31.17
C PHE A 19 9.62 -10.46 -31.27
N ASP A 20 8.88 -11.28 -32.01
CA ASP A 20 9.13 -12.73 -32.17
C ASP A 20 10.34 -13.10 -33.03
N LYS A 21 10.90 -12.17 -33.81
CA LYS A 21 12.06 -12.45 -34.67
C LYS A 21 13.33 -12.65 -33.82
N ARG A 22 13.62 -13.91 -33.47
CA ARG A 22 14.87 -14.32 -32.79
C ARG A 22 16.11 -13.70 -33.45
N SER A 23 16.91 -12.96 -32.69
CA SER A 23 18.30 -12.73 -33.08
C SER A 23 19.07 -14.03 -33.03
N ASN A 24 19.98 -14.21 -33.98
CA ASN A 24 21.14 -15.08 -33.79
C ASN A 24 22.04 -14.44 -32.72
N ALA A 25 21.69 -14.57 -31.44
CA ALA A 25 22.54 -14.11 -30.35
C ALA A 25 23.83 -14.96 -30.31
N GLU A 26 24.98 -14.32 -30.05
CA GLU A 26 26.24 -15.02 -29.87
C GLU A 26 26.17 -15.98 -28.67
N ARG A 27 26.95 -17.07 -28.71
CA ARG A 27 26.98 -18.06 -27.61
C ARG A 27 27.33 -17.37 -26.28
N GLY A 28 26.41 -17.40 -25.31
CA GLY A 28 26.61 -16.88 -23.96
C GLY A 28 25.99 -15.50 -23.69
N GLN A 29 25.36 -14.87 -24.68
CA GLN A 29 24.54 -13.66 -24.48
C GLN A 29 23.10 -14.04 -24.05
N PRO A 30 22.45 -13.24 -23.18
CA PRO A 30 21.04 -13.42 -22.86
C PRO A 30 20.17 -13.35 -24.12
N THR A 31 19.29 -14.33 -24.33
CA THR A 31 18.33 -14.32 -25.44
C THR A 31 16.96 -13.77 -25.06
N ALA A 32 16.82 -13.24 -23.84
CA ALA A 32 15.56 -12.64 -23.39
C ALA A 32 15.24 -11.40 -24.24
N GLN A 33 13.96 -11.22 -24.52
CA GLN A 33 13.43 -10.08 -25.27
C GLN A 33 12.66 -9.19 -24.31
N PHE A 34 12.90 -7.88 -24.38
CA PHE A 34 12.30 -6.91 -23.50
C PHE A 34 11.55 -5.86 -24.30
N GLY A 35 10.38 -5.47 -23.83
CA GLY A 35 9.63 -4.38 -24.46
C GLY A 35 8.77 -3.60 -23.49
N HIS A 36 8.33 -2.44 -23.94
CA HIS A 36 7.45 -1.56 -23.19
C HIS A 36 6.26 -1.14 -24.05
N LEU A 37 5.05 -1.26 -23.52
CA LEU A 37 3.83 -0.76 -24.13
C LEU A 37 3.29 0.37 -23.26
N LYS A 38 3.22 1.57 -23.84
CA LYS A 38 2.44 2.66 -23.25
C LYS A 38 0.99 2.48 -23.67
N ILE A 39 0.11 2.27 -22.69
CA ILE A 39 -1.29 1.93 -22.91
C ILE A 39 -2.19 3.16 -22.70
N PRO A 40 -3.39 3.21 -23.31
CA PRO A 40 -4.35 4.25 -23.00
C PRO A 40 -4.70 4.27 -21.50
N PRO A 41 -4.92 5.44 -20.89
CA PRO A 41 -5.24 5.60 -19.46
C PRO A 41 -6.71 5.26 -19.12
N TYR A 42 -7.34 4.39 -19.91
CA TYR A 42 -8.71 3.95 -19.78
C TYR A 42 -8.86 2.54 -20.36
N ARG A 43 -9.96 1.85 -20.02
CA ARG A 43 -10.23 0.50 -20.54
C ARG A 43 -10.88 0.55 -21.92
N LEU A 44 -10.35 -0.26 -22.82
CA LEU A 44 -10.93 -0.54 -24.14
C LEU A 44 -12.09 -1.54 -24.02
N GLU A 45 -12.96 -1.59 -25.03
CA GLU A 45 -14.04 -2.58 -25.11
C GLU A 45 -13.50 -4.01 -25.12
N THR A 46 -12.48 -4.27 -25.94
CA THR A 46 -11.65 -5.47 -25.83
C THR A 46 -10.41 -5.10 -25.05
N SER A 47 -10.21 -5.71 -23.89
CA SER A 47 -9.10 -5.34 -23.02
C SER A 47 -7.75 -5.65 -23.67
N ILE A 48 -6.72 -4.83 -23.40
CA ILE A 48 -5.35 -5.08 -23.88
C ILE A 48 -4.85 -6.47 -23.46
N PRO A 49 -5.05 -6.95 -22.21
CA PRO A 49 -4.71 -8.31 -21.84
C PRO A 49 -5.37 -9.39 -22.72
N GLU A 50 -6.63 -9.20 -23.11
CA GLU A 50 -7.33 -10.12 -24.01
C GLU A 50 -6.79 -10.06 -25.45
N LEU A 51 -6.48 -8.86 -25.96
CA LEU A 51 -5.81 -8.71 -27.26
C LEU A 51 -4.45 -9.41 -27.28
N ILE A 52 -3.64 -9.23 -26.23
CA ILE A 52 -2.35 -9.92 -26.08
C ILE A 52 -2.56 -11.43 -26.05
N ARG A 53 -3.52 -11.93 -25.25
CA ARG A 53 -3.83 -13.36 -25.16
C ARG A 53 -4.09 -13.98 -26.53
N GLN A 54 -4.87 -13.31 -27.37
CA GLN A 54 -5.24 -13.79 -28.71
C GLN A 54 -4.06 -13.91 -29.67
N MET A 55 -2.93 -13.25 -29.40
CA MET A 55 -1.73 -13.28 -30.23
C MET A 55 -0.84 -14.51 -29.97
N PHE A 56 -1.06 -15.23 -28.88
CA PHE A 56 -0.26 -16.38 -28.49
C PHE A 56 -1.07 -17.68 -28.55
N SER A 57 -0.42 -18.78 -28.91
CA SER A 57 -1.02 -20.11 -28.90
C SER A 57 -1.16 -20.65 -27.48
N GLU A 58 -2.13 -21.55 -27.25
CA GLU A 58 -2.36 -22.25 -25.96
C GLU A 58 -1.13 -23.01 -25.41
N GLU A 59 -0.11 -23.26 -26.23
CA GLU A 59 1.14 -23.93 -25.82
C GLU A 59 2.20 -22.99 -25.20
N GLU A 60 2.01 -21.66 -25.28
CA GLU A 60 2.93 -20.68 -24.70
C GLU A 60 2.38 -20.14 -23.38
N PRO A 61 3.06 -20.32 -22.23
CA PRO A 61 2.59 -19.80 -20.96
C PRO A 61 2.61 -18.27 -20.93
N LEU A 62 1.47 -17.66 -20.59
CA LEU A 62 1.33 -16.22 -20.34
C LEU A 62 1.21 -15.94 -18.85
N LEU A 63 1.99 -14.97 -18.37
CA LEU A 63 1.95 -14.47 -17.01
C LEU A 63 1.60 -12.99 -17.01
N PHE A 64 0.41 -12.65 -16.51
CA PHE A 64 0.03 -11.27 -16.23
C PHE A 64 0.36 -10.94 -14.78
N VAL A 65 1.16 -9.90 -14.59
CA VAL A 65 1.55 -9.38 -13.27
C VAL A 65 0.98 -7.97 -13.17
N VAL A 66 0.06 -7.77 -12.23
CA VAL A 66 -0.75 -6.54 -12.15
C VAL A 66 -0.85 -6.04 -10.70
N PRO A 67 -1.22 -4.76 -10.48
CA PRO A 67 -1.54 -4.25 -9.15
C PRO A 67 -2.63 -5.09 -8.45
N ASP A 68 -2.63 -5.14 -7.12
CA ASP A 68 -3.65 -5.88 -6.35
C ASP A 68 -5.08 -5.43 -6.72
N MET A 69 -5.27 -4.11 -6.90
CA MET A 69 -6.56 -3.53 -7.30
C MET A 69 -7.02 -4.01 -8.69
N GLU A 70 -6.10 -4.08 -9.65
CA GLU A 70 -6.38 -4.57 -11.00
C GLU A 70 -6.66 -6.08 -11.00
N HIS A 71 -5.99 -6.84 -10.14
CA HIS A 71 -6.24 -8.25 -9.93
C HIS A 71 -7.64 -8.52 -9.33
N GLU A 72 -8.07 -7.72 -8.35
CA GLU A 72 -9.39 -7.84 -7.73
C GLU A 72 -10.54 -7.52 -8.70
N VAL A 73 -10.34 -6.51 -9.54
CA VAL A 73 -11.34 -6.04 -10.51
C VAL A 73 -11.38 -6.91 -11.77
N GLY A 74 -10.24 -7.49 -12.14
CA GLY A 74 -10.11 -8.37 -13.29
C GLY A 74 -9.66 -7.64 -14.56
N LEU A 75 -8.99 -8.41 -15.41
CA LEU A 75 -8.33 -7.92 -16.63
C LEU A 75 -9.20 -7.97 -17.88
N GLY A 76 -10.48 -8.34 -17.76
CA GLY A 76 -11.39 -8.51 -18.90
C GLY A 76 -11.03 -9.69 -19.81
N LEU A 77 -10.32 -10.69 -19.29
CA LEU A 77 -10.00 -11.92 -20.02
C LEU A 77 -11.26 -12.77 -20.19
N GLN A 78 -11.51 -13.28 -21.40
CA GLN A 78 -12.69 -14.12 -21.67
C GLN A 78 -12.56 -15.53 -21.06
N PHE A 79 -11.34 -16.06 -21.02
CA PHE A 79 -11.02 -17.38 -20.48
C PHE A 79 -9.85 -17.29 -19.49
N PRO A 80 -10.06 -16.72 -18.29
CA PRO A 80 -9.00 -16.54 -17.31
C PRO A 80 -8.49 -17.87 -16.71
N ASP A 81 -9.29 -18.94 -16.79
CA ASP A 81 -8.96 -20.28 -16.28
C ASP A 81 -8.22 -21.17 -17.30
N ASP A 82 -7.77 -20.60 -18.42
CA ASP A 82 -6.91 -21.31 -19.38
C ASP A 82 -5.63 -21.77 -18.67
N ALA A 83 -5.28 -23.05 -18.81
CA ALA A 83 -4.12 -23.66 -18.15
C ALA A 83 -2.77 -23.03 -18.59
N SER A 84 -2.74 -22.29 -19.69
CA SER A 84 -1.60 -21.53 -20.19
C SER A 84 -1.47 -20.13 -19.56
N ILE A 85 -2.53 -19.60 -18.92
CA ILE A 85 -2.57 -18.24 -18.39
C ILE A 85 -2.48 -18.26 -16.87
N LYS A 86 -1.63 -17.41 -16.31
CA LYS A 86 -1.60 -17.10 -14.88
C LYS A 86 -1.69 -15.59 -14.71
N VAL A 87 -2.67 -15.15 -13.93
CA VAL A 87 -2.76 -13.76 -13.47
C VAL A 87 -2.29 -13.73 -12.01
N THR A 88 -1.43 -12.79 -11.66
CA THR A 88 -0.86 -12.68 -10.32
C THR A 88 -0.53 -11.24 -9.96
N THR A 89 -0.19 -11.02 -8.69
CA THR A 89 0.18 -9.71 -8.16
C THR A 89 1.69 -9.63 -7.92
N TYR A 90 2.23 -8.44 -7.69
CA TYR A 90 3.67 -8.27 -7.46
C TYR A 90 4.17 -9.13 -6.29
N GLY A 91 3.47 -9.10 -5.15
CA GLY A 91 3.85 -9.89 -3.98
C GLY A 91 3.87 -11.39 -4.23
N ASN A 92 2.97 -11.91 -5.08
CA ASN A 92 2.96 -13.33 -5.45
C ASN A 92 4.06 -13.67 -6.48
N LEU A 93 4.32 -12.79 -7.45
CA LEU A 93 5.48 -12.94 -8.33
C LEU A 93 6.79 -12.98 -7.54
N LEU A 94 6.93 -12.15 -6.50
CA LEU A 94 8.13 -12.17 -5.66
C LEU A 94 8.34 -13.52 -4.96
N LYS A 95 7.26 -14.16 -4.49
CA LYS A 95 7.30 -15.52 -3.93
C LYS A 95 7.71 -16.55 -4.98
N ASP A 96 7.20 -16.42 -6.21
CA ASP A 96 7.60 -17.28 -7.32
C ASP A 96 9.10 -17.11 -7.61
N ILE A 97 9.59 -15.87 -7.75
CA ILE A 97 11.02 -15.58 -7.97
C ILE A 97 11.88 -16.19 -6.85
N HIS A 98 11.49 -15.99 -5.59
CA HIS A 98 12.20 -16.56 -4.45
C HIS A 98 12.25 -18.10 -4.50
N SER A 99 11.14 -18.74 -4.87
CA SER A 99 11.04 -20.20 -5.00
C SER A 99 11.88 -20.77 -6.15
N ASN A 100 12.21 -19.94 -7.14
CA ASN A 100 13.10 -20.26 -8.25
C ASN A 100 14.58 -20.03 -7.92
N PHE A 101 14.92 -19.38 -6.80
CA PHE A 101 16.31 -19.22 -6.39
C PHE A 101 16.79 -20.44 -5.58
N ASP A 102 17.98 -20.95 -5.89
CA ASP A 102 18.60 -22.08 -5.21
C ASP A 102 19.64 -21.61 -4.18
N LEU A 103 19.23 -21.53 -2.92
CA LEU A 103 20.10 -21.19 -1.79
C LEU A 103 21.16 -22.27 -1.48
N GLY A 104 20.99 -23.49 -2.00
CA GLY A 104 21.84 -24.64 -1.65
C GLY A 104 23.04 -24.88 -2.58
N ASN A 105 23.14 -24.15 -3.71
CA ASN A 105 24.24 -24.34 -4.66
C ASN A 105 25.46 -23.47 -4.29
N ASN A 106 26.63 -24.10 -4.27
CA ASN A 106 27.93 -23.44 -4.07
C ASN A 106 28.11 -22.26 -5.04
N GLU A 107 28.82 -21.21 -4.59
CA GLU A 107 29.15 -19.96 -5.30
C GLU A 107 29.79 -20.11 -6.71
N HIS A 108 29.98 -21.35 -7.18
CA HIS A 108 30.69 -21.71 -8.42
C HIS A 108 29.77 -22.29 -9.50
N ALA A 109 28.46 -22.42 -9.25
CA ALA A 109 27.48 -22.77 -10.28
C ALA A 109 27.19 -21.55 -11.18
N PRO A 110 27.08 -21.70 -12.52
CA PRO A 110 26.89 -20.58 -13.44
C PRO A 110 25.56 -19.84 -13.26
N THR A 111 24.54 -20.46 -12.62
CA THR A 111 23.28 -19.81 -12.24
C THR A 111 22.77 -20.37 -10.90
N ASN A 112 22.61 -19.52 -9.87
CA ASN A 112 21.96 -19.88 -8.59
C ASN A 112 20.42 -20.00 -8.70
N TRP A 113 19.92 -20.28 -9.90
CA TRP A 113 18.51 -20.35 -10.23
C TRP A 113 18.15 -21.80 -10.57
N ARG A 114 17.04 -22.27 -10.04
CA ARG A 114 16.52 -23.61 -10.29
C ARG A 114 16.08 -23.72 -11.74
N VAL A 115 16.37 -24.87 -12.34
CA VAL A 115 15.92 -25.16 -13.71
C VAL A 115 14.39 -25.27 -13.72
N GLY A 116 13.77 -24.53 -14.66
CA GLY A 116 12.33 -24.50 -14.88
C GLY A 116 11.76 -25.88 -15.25
N ASN A 117 10.47 -26.07 -15.00
CA ASN A 117 9.81 -27.34 -15.28
C ASN A 117 9.68 -27.58 -16.81
N LYS A 118 9.70 -28.84 -17.24
CA LYS A 118 9.43 -29.21 -18.64
C LYS A 118 7.93 -29.24 -18.97
N SER A 119 7.05 -29.14 -17.97
CA SER A 119 5.59 -29.14 -18.18
C SER A 119 5.13 -27.85 -18.85
N VAL A 120 4.13 -27.98 -19.73
CA VAL A 120 3.50 -26.88 -20.48
C VAL A 120 2.55 -26.04 -19.62
N GLY A 121 2.24 -26.47 -18.40
CA GLY A 121 1.30 -25.78 -17.49
C GLY A 121 1.93 -25.25 -16.20
N TRP A 122 1.17 -24.36 -15.54
CA TRP A 122 1.44 -23.75 -14.24
C TRP A 122 1.28 -24.72 -13.06
N SER A 123 1.91 -25.90 -13.10
CA SER A 123 1.74 -26.94 -12.08
C SER A 123 2.82 -26.96 -10.99
N SER A 124 3.66 -25.92 -10.92
CA SER A 124 4.74 -25.80 -9.94
C SER A 124 4.99 -24.33 -9.58
N ASP A 125 5.51 -24.06 -8.37
CA ASP A 125 6.03 -22.74 -7.93
C ASP A 125 7.29 -22.28 -8.70
N ARG A 126 7.48 -22.81 -9.92
CA ARG A 126 8.64 -22.57 -10.79
C ARG A 126 8.20 -21.87 -12.06
N LEU A 127 9.01 -20.90 -12.48
CA LEU A 127 8.80 -20.21 -13.73
C LEU A 127 9.14 -21.16 -14.91
N PRO A 128 8.29 -21.21 -15.95
CA PRO A 128 8.50 -22.04 -17.13
C PRO A 128 9.78 -21.71 -17.92
N LEU A 129 10.27 -22.68 -18.71
CA LEU A 129 11.39 -22.47 -19.63
C LEU A 129 11.04 -21.52 -20.78
N LYS A 130 9.80 -21.57 -21.25
CA LYS A 130 9.25 -20.67 -22.27
C LYS A 130 8.13 -19.89 -21.63
N ILE A 131 8.19 -18.56 -21.64
CA ILE A 131 7.18 -17.73 -20.97
C ILE A 131 7.11 -16.36 -21.61
N VAL A 132 5.89 -15.83 -21.70
CA VAL A 132 5.61 -14.42 -21.97
C VAL A 132 5.09 -13.78 -20.69
N ILE A 133 5.81 -12.77 -20.21
CA ILE A 133 5.50 -12.04 -18.98
C ILE A 133 5.03 -10.65 -19.38
N ILE A 134 3.80 -10.33 -18.98
CA ILE A 134 3.20 -9.02 -19.14
C ILE A 134 3.14 -8.38 -17.75
N PHE A 135 3.97 -7.37 -17.52
CA PHE A 135 4.12 -6.71 -16.22
C PHE A 135 3.52 -5.31 -16.29
N GLN A 136 2.32 -5.12 -15.75
CA GLN A 136 1.75 -3.79 -15.62
C GLN A 136 2.47 -3.04 -14.50
N ILE A 137 2.92 -1.82 -14.76
CA ILE A 137 3.61 -0.97 -13.79
C ILE A 137 2.57 -0.14 -13.07
N ASP A 138 2.59 -0.21 -11.74
CA ASP A 138 1.79 0.68 -10.89
C ASP A 138 2.41 2.08 -10.93
N PRO A 139 1.63 3.14 -11.21
CA PRO A 139 2.13 4.50 -11.29
C PRO A 139 2.74 5.02 -9.97
N ASN A 140 2.26 4.55 -8.83
CA ASN A 140 2.83 4.93 -7.53
C ASN A 140 4.12 4.17 -7.22
N ILE A 141 4.44 3.13 -8.00
CA ILE A 141 5.61 2.27 -7.86
C ILE A 141 5.81 1.86 -6.39
N PRO A 142 4.94 0.99 -5.85
CA PRO A 142 5.17 0.38 -4.56
C PRO A 142 6.42 -0.51 -4.60
N ALA A 143 6.98 -0.79 -3.42
CA ALA A 143 8.23 -1.51 -3.28
C ALA A 143 8.15 -2.94 -3.82
N ASP A 144 7.01 -3.61 -3.71
CA ASP A 144 6.79 -4.91 -4.34
C ASP A 144 6.82 -4.84 -5.87
N CYS A 145 6.21 -3.82 -6.49
CA CYS A 145 6.32 -3.55 -7.92
C CYS A 145 7.79 -3.39 -8.32
N ALA A 146 8.52 -2.52 -7.62
CA ALA A 146 9.95 -2.26 -7.90
C ALA A 146 10.84 -3.52 -7.73
N ILE A 147 10.70 -4.23 -6.61
CA ILE A 147 11.50 -5.43 -6.31
C ILE A 147 11.16 -6.56 -7.28
N SER A 148 9.89 -6.74 -7.62
CA SER A 148 9.44 -7.80 -8.54
C SER A 148 9.88 -7.53 -9.97
N LEU A 149 9.78 -6.28 -10.44
CA LEU A 149 10.29 -5.88 -11.75
C LEU A 149 11.80 -6.08 -11.85
N ALA A 150 12.56 -5.59 -10.86
CA ALA A 150 14.01 -5.80 -10.82
C ALA A 150 14.35 -7.30 -10.73
N GLY A 151 13.63 -8.06 -9.91
CA GLY A 151 13.84 -9.50 -9.71
C GLY A 151 13.57 -10.32 -10.97
N ILE A 152 12.48 -10.03 -11.67
CA ILE A 152 12.12 -10.76 -12.89
C ILE A 152 13.05 -10.43 -14.06
N VAL A 153 13.55 -9.18 -14.14
CA VAL A 153 14.60 -8.81 -15.09
C VAL A 153 15.89 -9.59 -14.80
N GLN A 154 16.34 -9.64 -13.54
CA GLN A 154 17.53 -10.42 -13.16
C GLN A 154 17.38 -11.92 -13.46
N TRP A 155 16.23 -12.50 -13.14
CA TRP A 155 15.91 -13.89 -13.48
C TRP A 155 15.94 -14.11 -15.00
N SER A 156 15.31 -13.23 -15.78
CA SER A 156 15.21 -13.32 -17.24
C SER A 156 16.59 -13.27 -17.90
N LEU A 157 17.45 -12.34 -17.47
CA LEU A 157 18.81 -12.20 -17.97
C LEU A 157 19.67 -13.44 -17.64
N ALA A 158 19.56 -13.95 -16.41
CA ALA A 158 20.34 -15.10 -15.98
C ALA A 158 19.90 -16.40 -16.69
N GLN A 159 18.60 -16.65 -16.79
CA GLN A 159 18.07 -17.89 -17.38
C GLN A 159 18.15 -17.92 -18.90
N SER A 160 17.97 -16.78 -19.58
CA SER A 160 18.04 -16.71 -21.04
C SER A 160 19.44 -16.89 -21.62
N SER A 161 20.47 -16.95 -20.79
CA SER A 161 21.82 -17.39 -21.21
C SER A 161 21.88 -18.90 -21.47
N LEU A 162 20.86 -19.67 -21.04
CA LEU A 162 20.79 -21.12 -21.21
C LEU A 162 20.00 -21.49 -22.48
N PRO A 163 20.47 -22.45 -23.32
CA PRO A 163 19.92 -22.70 -24.67
C PRO A 163 18.44 -23.10 -24.77
N ARG A 164 17.80 -23.46 -23.64
CA ARG A 164 16.44 -23.98 -23.61
C ARG A 164 15.40 -22.93 -23.21
N TYR A 165 15.84 -21.75 -22.77
CA TYR A 165 14.96 -20.71 -22.28
C TYR A 165 14.54 -19.76 -23.41
N VAL A 166 13.25 -19.40 -23.41
CA VAL A 166 12.67 -18.40 -24.31
C VAL A 166 11.83 -17.49 -23.44
N ILE A 167 12.39 -16.34 -23.08
CA ILE A 167 11.79 -15.44 -22.11
C ILE A 167 11.49 -14.12 -22.81
N ARG A 168 10.23 -13.71 -22.73
CA ARG A 168 9.70 -12.45 -23.25
C ARG A 168 9.13 -11.67 -22.08
N LEU A 169 9.63 -10.46 -21.83
CA LEU A 169 9.13 -9.58 -20.79
C LEU A 169 8.67 -8.26 -21.41
N VAL A 170 7.39 -7.97 -21.27
CA VAL A 170 6.79 -6.72 -21.75
C VAL A 170 6.20 -5.98 -20.57
N THR A 171 6.58 -4.73 -20.35
CA THR A 171 5.94 -3.88 -19.35
C THR A 171 4.78 -3.08 -19.94
N LEU A 172 3.72 -2.85 -19.17
CA LEU A 172 2.59 -1.98 -19.54
C LEU A 172 2.55 -0.78 -18.60
N SER A 173 2.35 0.43 -19.11
CA SER A 173 2.10 1.61 -18.27
C SER A 173 1.16 2.59 -18.97
N ALA A 174 0.27 3.23 -18.22
CA ALA A 174 -0.54 4.34 -18.71
C ALA A 174 0.15 5.70 -18.55
N GLU A 175 1.26 5.75 -17.79
CA GLU A 175 2.00 6.98 -17.51
C GLU A 175 2.92 7.37 -18.67
N GLU A 176 3.07 8.67 -18.90
CA GLU A 176 3.81 9.20 -20.05
C GLU A 176 5.32 8.90 -19.99
N ASP A 177 5.91 8.91 -18.80
CA ASP A 177 7.37 8.81 -18.58
C ASP A 177 7.75 7.56 -17.76
N CYS A 178 7.55 6.36 -18.35
CA CYS A 178 7.85 5.09 -17.70
C CYS A 178 9.06 4.35 -18.31
N ASP A 179 10.27 4.79 -17.97
CA ASP A 179 11.54 4.24 -18.48
C ASP A 179 12.20 3.16 -17.60
N LEU A 180 11.45 2.64 -16.61
CA LEU A 180 12.02 1.77 -15.55
C LEU A 180 12.67 0.49 -16.09
N LEU A 181 12.04 -0.16 -17.09
CA LEU A 181 12.57 -1.38 -17.68
C LEU A 181 13.85 -1.11 -18.46
N GLU A 182 13.87 -0.07 -19.29
CA GLU A 182 15.05 0.31 -20.07
C GLU A 182 16.23 0.62 -19.15
N ARG A 183 16.01 1.42 -18.11
CA ARG A 183 17.05 1.74 -17.12
C ARG A 183 17.57 0.51 -16.37
N LEU A 184 16.71 -0.48 -16.08
CA LEU A 184 17.14 -1.75 -15.48
C LEU A 184 18.04 -2.56 -16.42
N LEU A 185 17.75 -2.54 -17.72
CA LEU A 185 18.57 -3.21 -18.73
C LEU A 185 19.91 -2.51 -18.92
N ASP A 186 19.92 -1.18 -18.98
CA ASP A 186 21.15 -0.38 -19.07
C ASP A 186 22.06 -0.64 -17.87
N GLU A 187 21.49 -0.66 -16.67
CA GLU A 187 22.18 -0.97 -15.42
C GLU A 187 22.71 -2.42 -15.38
N SER A 188 22.13 -3.35 -16.15
CA SER A 188 22.64 -4.71 -16.26
C SER A 188 23.95 -4.81 -17.05
N LYS A 189 24.27 -3.79 -17.87
CA LYS A 189 25.42 -3.74 -18.79
C LYS A 189 25.46 -4.88 -19.81
N LEU A 190 24.35 -5.58 -20.01
CA LEU A 190 24.19 -6.64 -21.00
C LEU A 190 23.49 -6.05 -22.23
N GLN A 191 23.98 -6.38 -23.42
CA GLN A 191 23.30 -5.98 -24.65
C GLN A 191 22.02 -6.78 -24.81
N CYS A 192 20.90 -6.13 -24.53
CA CYS A 192 19.56 -6.72 -24.66
C CYS A 192 18.79 -6.00 -25.76
N ARG A 193 17.86 -6.70 -26.41
CA ARG A 193 16.91 -6.04 -27.31
C ARG A 193 15.79 -5.44 -26.47
N PHE A 194 15.60 -4.14 -26.64
CA PHE A 194 14.49 -3.38 -26.11
C PHE A 194 13.64 -2.85 -27.27
N THR A 195 12.32 -2.86 -27.12
CA THR A 195 11.39 -2.34 -28.13
C THR A 195 10.22 -1.67 -27.42
N ASP A 196 9.91 -0.46 -27.80
CA ASP A 196 8.82 0.35 -27.27
C ASP A 196 7.68 0.50 -28.28
N LEU A 197 6.46 0.64 -27.78
CA LEU A 197 5.29 1.00 -28.58
C LEU A 197 4.36 1.88 -27.74
N ASP A 198 4.00 3.03 -28.29
CA ASP A 198 2.92 3.86 -27.75
C ASP A 198 1.59 3.43 -28.38
N LEU A 199 0.75 2.72 -27.61
CA LEU A 199 -0.62 2.40 -28.00
C LEU A 199 -1.59 3.55 -27.67
N ALA A 200 -1.26 4.38 -26.69
CA ALA A 200 -2.09 5.51 -26.28
C ALA A 200 -2.26 6.53 -27.44
N GLN A 201 -1.27 6.65 -28.34
CA GLN A 201 -1.37 7.50 -29.52
C GLN A 201 -2.53 7.15 -30.46
N TYR A 202 -2.97 5.88 -30.48
CA TYR A 202 -4.06 5.40 -31.33
C TYR A 202 -5.43 5.45 -30.64
N GLY A 203 -5.46 5.78 -29.34
CA GLY A 203 -6.67 5.88 -28.54
C GLY A 203 -7.35 7.25 -28.61
N GLU A 204 -8.35 7.44 -27.73
CA GLU A 204 -8.98 8.71 -27.42
C GLU A 204 -8.00 9.59 -26.63
N HIS A 205 -8.04 10.89 -26.88
CA HIS A 205 -7.18 11.89 -26.27
C HIS A 205 -7.95 12.89 -25.40
N GLU A 206 -9.27 13.00 -25.56
CA GLU A 206 -10.11 13.94 -24.83
C GLU A 206 -11.05 13.23 -23.83
N PRO A 207 -10.68 13.10 -22.53
CA PRO A 207 -11.49 12.39 -21.53
C PRO A 207 -12.87 13.03 -21.30
N THR A 208 -13.03 14.32 -21.63
CA THR A 208 -14.22 15.12 -21.32
C THR A 208 -15.15 15.35 -22.52
N LEU A 209 -14.92 14.70 -23.66
CA LEU A 209 -15.65 14.96 -24.92
C LEU A 209 -17.19 14.90 -24.78
N ASN A 210 -17.70 14.02 -23.92
CA ASN A 210 -19.14 13.85 -23.65
C ASN A 210 -19.53 14.18 -22.19
N CYS A 211 -18.73 15.02 -21.52
CA CYS A 211 -18.90 15.36 -20.12
C CYS A 211 -19.44 16.78 -19.95
N THR A 212 -20.45 16.95 -19.10
CA THR A 212 -20.85 18.27 -18.62
C THR A 212 -19.99 18.66 -17.43
N VAL A 213 -19.14 19.67 -17.58
CA VAL A 213 -18.34 20.21 -16.48
C VAL A 213 -19.20 21.19 -15.67
N ILE A 214 -19.40 20.87 -14.39
CA ILE A 214 -20.09 21.71 -13.40
C ILE A 214 -19.04 22.41 -12.58
N ASN A 215 -19.19 23.73 -12.47
CA ASN A 215 -18.28 24.56 -11.71
C ASN A 215 -18.98 25.12 -10.49
N ALA A 216 -18.61 24.62 -9.31
CA ALA A 216 -19.09 25.12 -8.04
C ALA A 216 -18.06 26.08 -7.44
N LYS A 217 -18.54 27.10 -6.72
CA LYS A 217 -17.67 28.06 -6.03
C LYS A 217 -17.02 27.47 -4.78
N ASP A 218 -17.65 26.47 -4.20
CA ASP A 218 -17.25 25.80 -2.98
C ASP A 218 -17.91 24.42 -2.87
N VAL A 219 -17.30 23.55 -2.06
CA VAL A 219 -17.74 22.18 -1.76
C VAL A 219 -19.19 22.15 -1.24
N ASP A 220 -19.60 23.15 -0.45
CA ASP A 220 -20.93 23.20 0.14
C ASP A 220 -22.04 23.39 -0.90
N THR A 221 -21.78 24.24 -1.89
CA THR A 221 -22.65 24.50 -3.03
C THR A 221 -22.77 23.24 -3.89
N GLN A 222 -21.65 22.59 -4.19
CA GLN A 222 -21.60 21.35 -4.97
C GLN A 222 -22.41 20.21 -4.31
N VAL A 223 -22.25 20.01 -3.00
CA VAL A 223 -23.04 19.04 -2.23
C VAL A 223 -24.53 19.37 -2.32
N SER A 224 -24.89 20.64 -2.17
CA SER A 224 -26.29 21.08 -2.21
C SER A 224 -26.91 20.90 -3.59
N ASP A 225 -26.15 21.13 -4.66
CA ASP A 225 -26.59 20.94 -6.04
C ASP A 225 -26.87 19.47 -6.34
N ILE A 226 -25.96 18.58 -5.91
CA ILE A 226 -26.14 17.12 -6.07
C ILE A 226 -27.35 16.64 -5.29
N LEU A 227 -27.50 17.01 -4.01
CA LEU A 227 -28.66 16.63 -3.20
C LEU A 227 -29.97 17.16 -3.80
N THR A 228 -29.97 18.39 -4.31
CA THR A 228 -31.14 18.98 -4.98
C THR A 228 -31.49 18.21 -6.24
N ARG A 229 -30.51 17.81 -7.04
CA ARG A 229 -30.71 17.01 -8.26
C ARG A 229 -31.26 15.62 -7.95
N VAL A 230 -30.75 14.97 -6.91
CA VAL A 230 -31.24 13.66 -6.42
C VAL A 230 -32.70 13.78 -6.01
N ARG A 231 -33.05 14.79 -5.21
CA ARG A 231 -34.44 15.06 -4.79
C ARG A 231 -35.38 15.40 -5.96
N ALA A 232 -34.89 16.14 -6.95
CA ALA A 232 -35.70 16.57 -8.09
C ALA A 232 -36.07 15.41 -9.04
N HIS A 233 -35.23 14.37 -9.14
CA HIS A 233 -35.55 13.20 -9.95
C HIS A 233 -35.21 11.90 -9.18
N PRO A 234 -36.08 11.47 -8.25
CA PRO A 234 -35.80 10.33 -7.36
C PRO A 234 -35.82 8.96 -8.07
N ASP A 235 -36.26 8.91 -9.33
CA ASP A 235 -36.35 7.65 -10.09
C ASP A 235 -35.12 7.33 -10.94
N LYS A 236 -34.22 8.30 -11.15
CA LYS A 236 -33.00 8.08 -11.92
C LYS A 236 -31.97 7.30 -11.11
N SER A 237 -31.33 6.33 -11.75
CA SER A 237 -30.17 5.64 -11.18
C SER A 237 -28.92 6.52 -11.31
N ARG A 238 -28.19 6.70 -10.20
CA ARG A 238 -27.02 7.59 -10.15
C ARG A 238 -25.82 6.99 -9.45
N LEU A 239 -24.65 7.33 -9.96
CA LEU A 239 -23.37 7.04 -9.34
C LEU A 239 -22.63 8.32 -9.03
N VAL A 240 -22.10 8.47 -7.82
CA VAL A 240 -21.19 9.55 -7.44
C VAL A 240 -19.83 8.94 -7.14
N LEU A 241 -18.89 9.15 -8.05
CA LEU A 241 -17.47 8.83 -7.91
C LEU A 241 -16.78 10.00 -7.23
N CYS A 242 -16.41 9.84 -5.97
CA CYS A 242 -15.86 10.91 -5.16
C CYS A 242 -14.38 10.68 -4.85
N PHE A 243 -13.50 11.55 -5.35
CA PHE A 243 -12.08 11.58 -5.02
C PHE A 243 -11.74 12.63 -3.95
N ASP A 244 -12.71 13.45 -3.53
CA ASP A 244 -12.51 14.46 -2.50
C ASP A 244 -13.10 14.06 -1.14
N MET A 245 -12.23 13.86 -0.16
CA MET A 245 -12.64 13.54 1.19
C MET A 245 -13.39 14.70 1.86
N ALA A 246 -13.08 15.96 1.53
CA ALA A 246 -13.79 17.11 2.09
C ALA A 246 -15.24 17.13 1.61
N PHE A 247 -15.48 16.97 0.31
CA PHE A 247 -16.81 16.74 -0.24
C PHE A 247 -17.55 15.58 0.43
N TYR A 248 -16.90 14.43 0.56
CA TYR A 248 -17.53 13.27 1.19
C TYR A 248 -17.95 13.53 2.65
N ARG A 249 -17.13 14.25 3.43
CA ARG A 249 -17.48 14.66 4.81
C ARG A 249 -18.65 15.65 4.82
N ALA A 250 -18.62 16.65 3.94
CA ALA A 250 -19.68 17.66 3.84
C ALA A 250 -21.02 17.03 3.42
N LEU A 251 -20.99 16.05 2.50
CA LEU A 251 -22.14 15.27 2.09
C LEU A 251 -22.76 14.51 3.26
N ASN A 252 -21.96 13.76 4.02
CA ASN A 252 -22.44 13.00 5.18
C ASN A 252 -23.00 13.93 6.28
N ALA A 253 -22.41 15.11 6.46
CA ALA A 253 -22.89 16.08 7.46
C ALA A 253 -24.24 16.71 7.10
N LYS A 254 -24.58 16.79 5.81
CA LYS A 254 -25.84 17.38 5.31
C LYS A 254 -26.96 16.35 5.09
N GLN A 255 -26.66 15.06 5.17
CA GLN A 255 -27.67 14.02 5.10
C GLN A 255 -28.44 13.94 6.42
N ASP A 256 -29.76 14.08 6.34
CA ASP A 256 -30.64 13.86 7.49
C ASP A 256 -30.81 12.34 7.71
N PRO A 257 -30.48 11.80 8.90
CA PRO A 257 -30.66 10.38 9.19
C PRO A 257 -32.12 9.90 9.11
N GLU A 258 -33.12 10.80 9.15
CA GLU A 258 -34.54 10.44 9.04
C GLU A 258 -35.11 10.56 7.60
N ASP A 259 -34.37 11.11 6.63
CA ASP A 259 -34.82 11.24 5.24
C ASP A 259 -34.36 10.05 4.38
N ASP A 260 -35.14 8.96 4.43
CA ASP A 260 -34.86 7.70 3.73
C ASP A 260 -34.89 7.85 2.19
N HIS A 261 -35.46 8.95 1.66
CA HIS A 261 -35.57 9.21 0.22
C HIS A 261 -34.35 9.93 -0.38
N SER A 262 -33.51 10.57 0.43
CA SER A 262 -32.28 11.26 -0.03
C SER A 262 -30.99 10.62 0.49
N ARG A 263 -31.11 9.55 1.26
CA ARG A 263 -29.98 8.80 1.80
C ARG A 263 -29.21 8.08 0.68
N LEU A 264 -27.95 8.47 0.51
CA LEU A 264 -27.05 7.85 -0.46
C LEU A 264 -26.41 6.63 0.19
N ASP A 265 -26.38 5.50 -0.51
CA ASP A 265 -25.62 4.34 -0.02
C ASP A 265 -24.13 4.62 -0.22
N CYS A 266 -23.33 4.43 0.82
CA CYS A 266 -21.91 4.74 0.83
C CYS A 266 -21.11 3.42 0.78
N GLY A 267 -20.69 3.03 -0.42
CA GLY A 267 -19.92 1.81 -0.67
C GLY A 267 -18.41 2.05 -0.72
N ARG A 268 -17.62 1.07 -0.27
CA ARG A 268 -16.16 1.01 -0.45
C ARG A 268 -15.70 -0.16 -1.33
N TYR A 269 -16.63 -0.90 -1.95
CA TYR A 269 -16.35 -2.16 -2.62
C TYR A 269 -16.57 -2.12 -4.14
N TRP A 270 -15.68 -2.78 -4.86
CA TRP A 270 -15.51 -2.74 -6.32
C TRP A 270 -16.33 -3.78 -7.10
N ALA A 271 -17.08 -4.65 -6.42
CA ALA A 271 -17.75 -5.79 -7.03
C ALA A 271 -19.17 -5.43 -7.53
N TYR A 272 -19.26 -4.68 -8.63
CA TYR A 272 -20.54 -4.28 -9.23
C TYR A 272 -21.39 -5.46 -9.71
N ASP A 273 -20.77 -6.55 -10.17
CA ASP A 273 -21.48 -7.73 -10.68
C ASP A 273 -22.22 -8.55 -9.60
N ARG A 274 -22.05 -8.21 -8.32
CA ARG A 274 -22.64 -8.96 -7.19
C ARG A 274 -23.64 -8.17 -6.36
N TRP A 275 -24.18 -7.05 -6.86
CA TRP A 275 -25.27 -6.36 -6.17
C TRP A 275 -26.65 -6.73 -6.74
N PRO A 276 -27.35 -7.73 -6.16
CA PRO A 276 -28.76 -7.90 -6.43
C PRO A 276 -29.53 -6.70 -5.85
N GLY A 277 -30.03 -5.84 -6.76
CA GLY A 277 -30.77 -4.63 -6.39
C GLY A 277 -29.88 -3.40 -6.22
N CYS A 278 -29.22 -2.95 -7.30
CA CYS A 278 -28.43 -1.71 -7.31
C CYS A 278 -29.23 -0.55 -6.69
N PRO A 279 -28.69 0.15 -5.69
CA PRO A 279 -29.38 1.29 -5.09
C PRO A 279 -29.61 2.37 -6.17
N LYS A 280 -30.74 3.09 -6.06
CA LYS A 280 -31.07 4.17 -7.01
C LYS A 280 -29.99 5.27 -7.01
N THR A 281 -29.29 5.48 -5.90
CA THR A 281 -28.11 6.35 -5.90
C THR A 281 -27.03 5.78 -4.99
N LEU A 282 -25.82 5.68 -5.54
CA LEU A 282 -24.64 5.15 -4.86
C LEU A 282 -23.55 6.22 -4.84
N VAL A 283 -22.92 6.42 -3.68
CA VAL A 283 -21.70 7.23 -3.54
C VAL A 283 -20.55 6.30 -3.23
N MET A 284 -19.45 6.47 -3.95
CA MET A 284 -18.22 5.73 -3.71
C MET A 284 -17.08 6.70 -3.53
N LEU A 285 -16.39 6.54 -2.41
CA LEU A 285 -15.18 7.27 -2.10
C LEU A 285 -13.98 6.51 -2.65
N PHE A 286 -13.20 7.17 -3.49
CA PHE A 286 -12.01 6.67 -4.12
C PHE A 286 -10.78 7.31 -3.50
N SER A 287 -9.71 6.52 -3.35
CA SER A 287 -8.40 7.09 -3.07
C SER A 287 -7.88 7.77 -4.34
N PRO A 288 -7.46 9.04 -4.31
CA PRO A 288 -6.97 9.75 -5.49
C PRO A 288 -5.73 9.13 -6.14
N ASP A 289 -4.96 8.37 -5.37
CA ASP A 289 -3.76 7.67 -5.81
C ASP A 289 -4.04 6.23 -6.29
N ALA A 290 -5.29 5.75 -6.28
CA ALA A 290 -5.62 4.37 -6.65
C ALA A 290 -5.10 3.99 -8.05
N ALA A 291 -4.30 2.93 -8.13
CA ALA A 291 -3.70 2.40 -9.36
C ALA A 291 -4.69 1.52 -10.12
N ILE A 292 -5.78 2.11 -10.61
CA ILE A 292 -6.83 1.43 -11.37
C ILE A 292 -7.20 2.21 -12.62
N LEU A 293 -7.30 1.52 -13.75
CA LEU A 293 -7.84 2.09 -14.98
C LEU A 293 -9.38 2.21 -14.87
N PRO A 294 -9.96 3.36 -15.28
CA PRO A 294 -11.40 3.59 -15.25
C PRO A 294 -12.21 2.42 -15.79
N LEU A 295 -13.20 2.00 -15.01
CA LEU A 295 -14.08 0.89 -15.35
C LEU A 295 -15.24 1.37 -16.21
N PRO A 296 -15.68 0.57 -17.20
CA PRO A 296 -16.91 0.85 -17.91
C PRO A 296 -18.10 0.61 -16.98
N ILE A 297 -18.85 1.66 -16.68
CA ILE A 297 -20.03 1.63 -15.84
C ILE A 297 -21.24 1.66 -16.76
N ARG A 298 -22.16 0.70 -16.65
CA ARG A 298 -23.37 0.62 -17.53
C ARG A 298 -24.69 0.61 -16.78
N CYS A 299 -24.67 0.42 -15.47
CA CYS A 299 -25.86 0.22 -14.64
C CYS A 299 -26.51 1.53 -14.12
N PHE A 300 -25.92 2.69 -14.41
CA PHE A 300 -26.40 3.99 -13.95
C PHE A 300 -26.73 4.92 -15.12
N GLU A 301 -27.79 5.73 -14.98
CA GLU A 301 -28.19 6.72 -15.98
C GLU A 301 -27.35 8.01 -15.88
N GLU A 302 -27.04 8.45 -14.66
CA GLU A 302 -26.18 9.61 -14.41
C GLU A 302 -24.92 9.22 -13.61
N ILE A 303 -23.76 9.70 -14.04
CA ILE A 303 -22.49 9.54 -13.34
C ILE A 303 -21.96 10.92 -12.96
N HIS A 304 -21.71 11.12 -11.67
CA HIS A 304 -21.12 12.33 -11.11
C HIS A 304 -19.69 12.02 -10.69
N ILE A 305 -18.73 12.79 -11.18
CA ILE A 305 -17.32 12.66 -10.84
C ILE A 305 -16.91 13.89 -10.05
N ILE A 306 -16.52 13.71 -8.80
CA ILE A 306 -16.02 14.76 -7.92
C ILE A 306 -14.51 14.62 -7.86
N VAL A 307 -13.79 15.54 -8.49
CA VAL A 307 -12.32 15.48 -8.50
C VAL A 307 -11.74 15.90 -7.14
N GLY A 308 -10.66 15.26 -6.74
CA GLY A 308 -9.89 15.59 -5.54
C GLY A 308 -8.67 16.43 -5.89
N TYR A 309 -8.23 17.26 -4.94
CA TYR A 309 -7.09 18.17 -5.11
C TYR A 309 -5.86 17.77 -4.30
N SER A 310 -6.09 17.04 -3.20
CA SER A 310 -5.05 16.55 -2.31
C SER A 310 -5.43 15.20 -1.74
N THR A 311 -4.43 14.49 -1.23
CA THR A 311 -4.62 13.29 -0.44
C THR A 311 -3.59 13.27 0.69
N THR A 312 -3.90 12.62 1.80
CA THR A 312 -2.94 12.44 2.88
C THR A 312 -1.83 11.50 2.41
N LYS A 313 -0.60 12.01 2.31
CA LYS A 313 0.59 11.22 1.94
C LYS A 313 1.59 11.18 3.09
N HIS A 314 2.36 10.09 3.13
CA HIS A 314 3.53 9.99 3.99
C HIS A 314 4.76 10.37 3.18
N ILE A 315 5.34 11.55 3.44
CA ILE A 315 6.48 12.10 2.70
C ILE A 315 7.71 12.27 3.59
N TRP A 316 8.90 12.30 2.98
CA TRP A 316 10.13 12.60 3.71
C TRP A 316 10.25 14.10 3.95
N ASP A 317 10.35 14.49 5.21
CA ASP A 317 10.65 15.85 5.61
C ASP A 317 12.17 16.04 5.78
N HIS A 318 12.72 17.00 5.03
CA HIS A 318 14.16 17.26 5.03
C HIS A 318 14.66 17.98 6.28
N GLU A 319 13.81 18.74 6.97
CA GLU A 319 14.21 19.50 8.17
C GLU A 319 14.18 18.61 9.42
N LEU A 320 13.16 17.77 9.51
CA LEU A 320 12.96 16.81 10.58
C LEU A 320 13.73 15.50 10.34
N CYS A 321 14.21 15.29 9.11
CA CYS A 321 14.83 14.04 8.68
C CYS A 321 13.96 12.82 9.02
N GLN A 322 12.66 12.88 8.77
CA GLN A 322 11.74 11.79 9.10
C GLN A 322 10.55 11.76 8.15
N MET A 323 9.82 10.64 8.17
CA MET A 323 8.55 10.55 7.47
C MET A 323 7.48 11.32 8.26
N ILE A 324 6.71 12.16 7.57
CA ILE A 324 5.55 12.86 8.12
C ILE A 324 4.29 12.51 7.33
N SER A 325 3.14 12.55 8.00
CA SER A 325 1.84 12.46 7.34
C SER A 325 1.30 13.88 7.15
N CYS A 326 1.02 14.28 5.91
CA CYS A 326 0.41 15.58 5.63
C CYS A 326 -0.52 15.50 4.42
N ASP A 327 -1.44 16.46 4.34
CA ASP A 327 -2.25 16.64 3.14
C ASP A 327 -1.35 17.17 2.02
N TYR A 328 -1.21 16.36 0.97
CA TYR A 328 -0.29 16.61 -0.12
C TYR A 328 -1.08 16.82 -1.42
N PRO A 329 -0.78 17.88 -2.19
CA PRO A 329 -1.41 18.10 -3.49
C PRO A 329 -1.21 16.93 -4.44
N LEU A 330 -2.21 16.64 -5.28
CA LEU A 330 -2.11 15.56 -6.25
C LEU A 330 -1.16 15.86 -7.41
N SER A 331 -0.52 14.82 -7.90
CA SER A 331 0.37 14.88 -9.05
C SER A 331 -0.38 15.04 -10.38
N LEU A 332 0.36 15.36 -11.44
CA LEU A 332 -0.19 15.47 -12.79
C LEU A 332 -0.87 14.17 -13.23
N GLU A 333 -0.20 13.05 -12.98
CA GLU A 333 -0.66 11.69 -13.29
C GLU A 333 -1.93 11.34 -12.51
N GLU A 334 -1.98 11.63 -11.21
CA GLU A 334 -3.15 11.39 -10.34
C GLU A 334 -4.37 12.18 -10.81
N ARG A 335 -4.17 13.46 -11.14
CA ARG A 335 -5.26 14.32 -11.64
C ARG A 335 -5.74 13.86 -13.01
N ARG A 336 -4.84 13.49 -13.92
CA ARG A 336 -5.20 12.93 -15.23
C ARG A 336 -6.01 11.65 -15.10
N ARG A 337 -5.59 10.72 -14.25
CA ARG A 337 -6.33 9.47 -13.97
C ARG A 337 -7.77 9.74 -13.53
N GLN A 338 -8.00 10.75 -12.69
CA GLN A 338 -9.35 11.13 -12.28
C GLN A 338 -10.20 11.63 -13.45
N LEU A 339 -9.64 12.45 -14.34
CA LEU A 339 -10.39 12.95 -15.51
C LEU A 339 -10.86 11.82 -16.41
N TRP A 340 -10.03 10.77 -16.59
CA TRP A 340 -10.37 9.62 -17.43
C TRP A 340 -11.56 8.79 -16.94
N TRP A 341 -12.03 8.98 -15.70
CA TRP A 341 -13.31 8.40 -15.27
C TRP A 341 -14.52 8.95 -16.02
N ALA A 342 -14.39 10.12 -16.67
CA ALA A 342 -15.45 10.68 -17.51
C ALA A 342 -15.59 9.97 -18.86
N TRP A 343 -14.66 9.09 -19.20
CA TRP A 343 -14.79 8.25 -20.39
C TRP A 343 -15.69 7.04 -20.12
N GLN A 344 -17.01 7.20 -20.36
CA GLN A 344 -18.01 6.14 -20.16
C GLN A 344 -18.87 5.85 -21.41
N GLY A 345 -18.52 6.37 -22.58
CA GLY A 345 -19.32 6.24 -23.81
C GLY A 345 -20.56 7.16 -23.83
N ASN A 346 -21.47 6.94 -24.80
CA ASN A 346 -22.50 7.93 -25.16
C ASN A 346 -23.88 7.70 -24.50
N GLU A 347 -24.07 6.61 -23.78
CA GLU A 347 -25.40 6.21 -23.26
C GLU A 347 -25.76 6.87 -21.92
N GLN A 348 -24.79 7.49 -21.25
CA GLN A 348 -24.93 8.01 -19.89
C GLN A 348 -24.74 9.52 -19.84
N SER A 349 -25.42 10.17 -18.88
CA SER A 349 -25.18 11.58 -18.59
C SER A 349 -24.04 11.71 -17.59
N ILE A 350 -22.92 12.30 -18.01
CA ILE A 350 -21.72 12.41 -17.20
C ILE A 350 -21.54 13.86 -16.74
N PHE A 351 -21.38 14.05 -15.43
CA PHE A 351 -21.18 15.33 -14.79
C PHE A 351 -19.86 15.32 -14.04
N MET A 352 -18.90 16.14 -14.47
CA MET A 352 -17.64 16.32 -13.75
C MET A 352 -17.71 17.61 -12.96
N HIS A 353 -17.44 17.54 -11.67
CA HIS A 353 -17.49 18.68 -10.80
C HIS A 353 -16.08 19.10 -10.43
N ILE A 354 -15.75 20.34 -10.76
CA ILE A 354 -14.43 20.94 -10.51
C ILE A 354 -14.67 22.25 -9.78
N ASP A 355 -14.03 22.40 -8.62
CA ASP A 355 -14.09 23.60 -7.79
C ASP A 355 -13.35 24.82 -8.39
N ASP A 356 -13.51 25.96 -7.73
CA ASP A 356 -12.73 27.20 -7.93
C ASP A 356 -12.75 27.81 -9.34
N GLY A 357 -13.79 27.58 -10.14
CA GLY A 357 -13.83 28.20 -11.48
C GLY A 357 -12.92 27.50 -12.50
N LEU A 358 -12.30 26.37 -12.16
CA LEU A 358 -11.32 25.72 -13.02
C LEU A 358 -11.96 24.95 -14.18
N THR A 359 -11.24 24.95 -15.31
CA THR A 359 -11.48 24.01 -16.43
C THR A 359 -10.73 22.70 -16.15
N PRO A 360 -11.06 21.59 -16.85
CA PRO A 360 -10.27 20.36 -16.76
C PRO A 360 -8.77 20.57 -17.00
N SER A 361 -8.39 21.40 -17.98
CA SER A 361 -6.98 21.75 -18.20
C SER A 361 -6.38 22.55 -17.04
N GLY A 362 -7.11 23.55 -16.51
CA GLY A 362 -6.67 24.32 -15.34
C GLY A 362 -6.51 23.45 -14.08
N PHE A 363 -7.34 22.41 -13.93
CA PHE A 363 -7.18 21.40 -12.90
C PHE A 363 -5.88 20.60 -13.05
N ILE A 364 -5.51 20.19 -14.27
CA ILE A 364 -4.22 19.52 -14.50
C ILE A 364 -3.04 20.47 -14.28
N GLU A 365 -3.09 21.71 -14.75
CA GLU A 365 -1.99 22.68 -14.67
C GLU A 365 -1.58 23.04 -13.23
N GLN A 366 -2.48 22.87 -12.25
CA GLN A 366 -2.19 23.07 -10.82
C GLN A 366 -1.60 21.84 -10.12
N SER A 367 -1.07 20.88 -10.88
CA SER A 367 -0.47 19.65 -10.35
C SER A 367 0.92 19.86 -9.73
N TYR A 368 1.36 18.85 -8.97
CA TYR A 368 2.70 18.77 -8.38
C TYR A 368 3.47 17.53 -8.86
N ASP A 369 4.73 17.42 -8.46
CA ASP A 369 5.54 16.24 -8.74
C ASP A 369 4.99 15.00 -8.02
N ALA A 370 5.05 13.86 -8.70
CA ALA A 370 4.63 12.60 -8.12
C ALA A 370 5.59 12.16 -7.00
N VAL A 371 5.02 11.76 -5.86
CA VAL A 371 5.76 11.11 -4.78
C VAL A 371 5.46 9.63 -4.82
N ARG A 372 6.40 8.84 -5.34
CA ARG A 372 6.28 7.37 -5.43
C ARG A 372 6.40 6.73 -4.06
N PHE A 373 5.68 5.64 -3.82
CA PHE A 373 5.67 4.96 -2.52
C PHE A 373 7.05 4.42 -2.14
N VAL A 374 7.77 3.85 -3.13
CA VAL A 374 9.16 3.37 -2.97
C VAL A 374 10.15 4.47 -2.60
N GLU A 375 9.85 5.75 -2.87
CA GLU A 375 10.69 6.90 -2.53
C GLU A 375 10.31 7.54 -1.20
N ALA A 376 9.19 7.10 -0.64
CA ALA A 376 8.56 7.68 0.52
C ALA A 376 8.52 6.65 1.65
N HIS A 377 7.33 6.33 2.18
CA HIS A 377 7.16 5.46 3.35
C HIS A 377 7.73 4.04 3.18
N GLN A 378 7.94 3.57 1.94
CA GLN A 378 8.46 2.22 1.67
C GLN A 378 9.96 2.18 1.40
N LEU A 379 10.65 3.32 1.35
CA LEU A 379 12.05 3.42 0.93
C LEU A 379 12.99 2.55 1.77
N GLY A 380 12.82 2.57 3.09
CA GLY A 380 13.65 1.77 3.99
C GLY A 380 13.46 0.27 3.78
N GLY A 381 12.21 -0.18 3.59
CA GLY A 381 11.88 -1.57 3.30
C GLY A 381 12.43 -2.01 1.94
N PHE A 382 12.30 -1.16 0.93
CA PHE A 382 12.84 -1.37 -0.41
C PHE A 382 14.37 -1.53 -0.39
N ILE A 383 15.10 -0.57 0.20
CA ILE A 383 16.56 -0.63 0.30
C ILE A 383 16.99 -1.88 1.06
N ALA A 384 16.32 -2.21 2.17
CA ALA A 384 16.63 -3.38 2.97
C ALA A 384 16.38 -4.69 2.19
N ALA A 385 15.31 -4.76 1.41
CA ALA A 385 15.03 -5.90 0.54
C ALA A 385 16.10 -6.07 -0.54
N VAL A 386 16.41 -5.01 -1.31
CA VAL A 386 17.44 -5.06 -2.36
C VAL A 386 18.82 -5.43 -1.77
N ALA A 387 19.12 -4.96 -0.55
CA ALA A 387 20.38 -5.26 0.12
C ALA A 387 20.50 -6.71 0.63
N ASN A 388 19.40 -7.35 0.99
CA ASN A 388 19.42 -8.68 1.62
C ASN A 388 19.02 -9.82 0.66
N LEU A 389 18.27 -9.53 -0.40
CA LEU A 389 17.86 -10.54 -1.37
C LEU A 389 19.07 -11.07 -2.16
N PRO A 390 19.21 -12.40 -2.28
CA PRO A 390 20.44 -13.03 -2.77
C PRO A 390 20.62 -12.94 -4.29
N TRP A 391 19.56 -12.64 -5.05
CA TRP A 391 19.62 -12.51 -6.51
C TRP A 391 19.98 -11.09 -7.02
N PHE A 392 20.25 -10.14 -6.13
CA PHE A 392 20.75 -8.81 -6.50
C PHE A 392 22.27 -8.58 -6.24
N PRO A 393 23.19 -9.57 -6.28
CA PRO A 393 24.50 -9.42 -5.65
C PRO A 393 25.44 -8.41 -6.34
N ARG A 394 25.22 -8.08 -7.62
CA ARG A 394 26.17 -7.27 -8.42
C ARG A 394 25.76 -5.83 -8.69
N ASN A 395 24.49 -5.45 -8.55
CA ASN A 395 24.03 -4.09 -8.86
C ASN A 395 22.94 -3.53 -7.92
N ARG A 396 23.15 -3.68 -6.61
CA ARG A 396 22.20 -3.18 -5.59
C ARG A 396 22.03 -1.66 -5.66
N ASP A 397 23.13 -0.94 -5.81
CA ASP A 397 23.11 0.53 -5.83
C ASP A 397 22.48 1.08 -7.12
N GLY A 398 22.71 0.46 -8.27
CA GLY A 398 22.05 0.83 -9.52
C GLY A 398 20.55 0.60 -9.44
N ILE A 399 20.10 -0.57 -8.96
CA ILE A 399 18.68 -0.85 -8.74
C ILE A 399 18.04 0.19 -7.82
N ILE A 400 18.68 0.52 -6.69
CA ILE A 400 18.15 1.53 -5.77
C ILE A 400 18.01 2.89 -6.47
N ARG A 401 18.99 3.30 -7.29
CA ARG A 401 18.97 4.58 -8.00
C ARG A 401 17.92 4.66 -9.11
N ILE A 402 17.51 3.52 -9.69
CA ILE A 402 16.45 3.50 -10.70
C ILE A 402 15.13 3.93 -10.06
N PHE A 403 14.81 3.34 -8.91
CA PHE A 403 13.51 3.52 -8.25
C PHE A 403 13.48 4.64 -7.21
N ALA A 404 14.64 5.00 -6.64
CA ALA A 404 14.77 6.09 -5.67
C ALA A 404 15.72 7.18 -6.17
N THR A 405 15.12 8.27 -6.63
CA THR A 405 15.76 9.37 -7.35
C THR A 405 16.45 10.38 -6.43
N ASN A 406 16.08 10.47 -5.15
CA ASN A 406 16.70 11.38 -4.19
C ASN A 406 17.92 10.73 -3.49
N PRO A 407 19.17 11.04 -3.90
CA PRO A 407 20.36 10.36 -3.37
C PRO A 407 20.65 10.71 -1.92
N LEU A 408 20.21 11.88 -1.43
CA LEU A 408 20.45 12.31 -0.06
C LEU A 408 19.58 11.51 0.92
N VAL A 409 18.30 11.33 0.60
CA VAL A 409 17.35 10.52 1.40
C VAL A 409 17.74 9.05 1.37
N VAL A 410 18.14 8.53 0.20
CA VAL A 410 18.67 7.16 0.06
C VAL A 410 19.89 6.94 0.96
N ARG A 411 20.85 7.88 0.96
CA ARG A 411 22.05 7.78 1.81
C ARG A 411 21.69 7.79 3.29
N GLU A 412 20.88 8.75 3.72
CA GLU A 412 20.42 8.85 5.12
C GLU A 412 19.71 7.55 5.55
N THR A 413 18.82 7.03 4.72
CA THR A 413 18.08 5.80 5.03
C THR A 413 19.00 4.57 5.07
N LYS A 414 20.00 4.49 4.18
CA LYS A 414 21.04 3.45 4.27
C LYS A 414 21.81 3.52 5.59
N ASP A 415 22.20 4.71 6.02
CA ASP A 415 22.93 4.90 7.29
C ASP A 415 22.10 4.49 8.50
N ARG A 416 20.78 4.74 8.48
CA ARG A 416 19.84 4.25 9.50
C ARG A 416 19.78 2.72 9.54
N LEU A 417 19.57 2.10 8.38
CA LEU A 417 19.51 0.64 8.25
C LEU A 417 20.80 -0.03 8.69
N ILE A 418 21.97 0.59 8.44
CA ILE A 418 23.27 0.12 8.93
C ILE A 418 23.34 0.21 10.46
N THR A 419 22.96 1.36 11.02
CA THR A 419 23.01 1.61 12.48
C THR A 419 22.09 0.65 13.24
N GLN A 420 20.91 0.37 12.68
CA GLN A 420 19.93 -0.58 13.24
C GLN A 420 20.27 -2.06 12.94
N ARG A 421 21.39 -2.30 12.23
CA ARG A 421 21.90 -3.62 11.82
C ARG A 421 20.94 -4.42 10.94
N VAL A 422 20.16 -3.72 10.12
CA VAL A 422 19.29 -4.32 9.09
C VAL A 422 20.11 -4.73 7.86
N ILE A 423 21.08 -3.89 7.48
CA ILE A 423 21.99 -4.14 6.35
C ILE A 423 23.45 -4.09 6.79
N LYS A 424 24.34 -4.77 6.05
CA LYS A 424 25.77 -4.88 6.36
C LYS A 424 26.55 -3.70 5.77
N SER A 425 27.36 -2.99 6.58
CA SER A 425 28.37 -2.05 6.08
C SER A 425 29.76 -2.67 6.02
N ARG A 426 30.26 -3.18 7.16
CA ARG A 426 31.56 -3.90 7.33
C ARG A 426 31.58 -4.89 8.51
N GLY A 427 30.42 -5.25 9.06
CA GLY A 427 30.27 -6.15 10.21
C GLY A 427 29.14 -7.17 10.03
N ASN A 428 28.80 -7.88 11.11
CA ASN A 428 27.66 -8.81 11.10
C ASN A 428 26.36 -8.02 10.99
N GLY A 429 25.59 -8.30 9.93
CA GLY A 429 24.22 -7.81 9.77
C GLY A 429 23.26 -8.59 10.67
N MET A 430 21.98 -8.50 10.35
CA MET A 430 20.94 -9.32 10.97
C MET A 430 21.29 -10.83 10.85
N PRO A 431 21.11 -11.63 11.92
CA PRO A 431 21.25 -13.08 11.85
C PRO A 431 20.34 -13.67 10.77
N GLU A 432 20.75 -14.77 10.12
CA GLU A 432 20.02 -15.36 8.99
C GLU A 432 18.57 -15.70 9.33
N SER A 433 18.33 -16.32 10.50
CA SER A 433 16.99 -16.64 10.99
C SER A 433 16.08 -15.41 11.18
N GLN A 434 16.65 -14.27 11.55
CA GLN A 434 15.93 -13.00 11.67
C GLN A 434 15.75 -12.35 10.29
N ALA A 435 16.74 -12.44 9.41
CA ALA A 435 16.72 -11.86 8.07
C ALA A 435 15.61 -12.48 7.21
N GLU A 436 15.38 -13.79 7.30
CA GLU A 436 14.28 -14.45 6.59
C GLU A 436 12.91 -13.93 7.04
N ILE A 437 12.67 -13.85 8.37
CA ILE A 437 11.42 -13.30 8.92
C ILE A 437 11.26 -11.83 8.52
N PHE A 438 12.34 -11.05 8.59
CA PHE A 438 12.34 -9.63 8.21
C PHE A 438 11.86 -9.45 6.76
N ILE A 439 12.46 -10.18 5.82
CA ILE A 439 12.14 -10.05 4.39
C ILE A 439 10.72 -10.51 4.09
N GLU A 440 10.28 -11.64 4.65
CA GLU A 440 8.91 -12.13 4.45
C GLU A 440 7.85 -11.24 5.14
N ALA A 441 8.21 -10.52 6.21
CA ALA A 441 7.30 -9.62 6.91
C ALA A 441 7.11 -8.26 6.22
N LEU A 442 8.07 -7.79 5.39
CA LEU A 442 7.97 -6.51 4.67
C LEU A 442 6.64 -6.32 3.93
N PRO A 443 6.22 -7.23 3.02
CA PRO A 443 4.95 -7.05 2.30
C PRO A 443 3.72 -7.11 3.22
N LEU A 444 3.78 -7.83 4.34
CA LEU A 444 2.68 -7.89 5.32
C LEU A 444 2.51 -6.59 6.12
N LEU A 445 3.55 -5.74 6.12
CA LEU A 445 3.65 -4.53 6.93
C LEU A 445 3.82 -3.29 6.04
N ASN A 446 3.32 -3.33 4.80
CA ASN A 446 3.39 -2.25 3.81
C ASN A 446 4.82 -1.69 3.63
N TYR A 447 5.83 -2.57 3.70
CA TYR A 447 7.25 -2.24 3.60
C TYR A 447 7.77 -1.27 4.67
N ASP A 448 7.08 -1.12 5.81
CA ASP A 448 7.64 -0.46 6.98
C ASP A 448 8.73 -1.36 7.60
N TYR A 449 9.98 -1.05 7.26
CA TYR A 449 11.13 -1.80 7.75
C TYR A 449 11.27 -1.79 9.27
N ARG A 450 10.73 -0.78 9.97
CA ARG A 450 10.81 -0.67 11.43
C ARG A 450 9.91 -1.71 12.07
N LEU A 451 8.69 -1.87 11.56
CA LEU A 451 7.77 -2.91 11.97
C LEU A 451 8.32 -4.30 11.63
N SER A 452 8.86 -4.49 10.42
CA SER A 452 9.50 -5.75 10.05
C SER A 452 10.71 -6.06 10.94
N LEU A 453 11.52 -5.07 11.30
CA LEU A 453 12.63 -5.22 12.24
C LEU A 453 12.15 -5.60 13.64
N LEU A 454 11.06 -4.99 14.10
CA LEU A 454 10.46 -5.29 15.41
C LEU A 454 10.00 -6.75 15.47
N VAL A 455 9.23 -7.20 14.47
CA VAL A 455 8.77 -8.60 14.37
C VAL A 455 9.94 -9.56 14.21
N ALA A 456 10.93 -9.23 13.38
CA ALA A 456 12.06 -10.09 13.10
C ALA A 456 13.11 -10.15 14.21
N THR A 457 13.15 -9.21 15.14
CA THR A 457 14.05 -9.34 16.30
C THR A 457 13.53 -10.45 17.19
N GLU A 458 14.36 -11.42 17.57
CA GLU A 458 13.97 -12.56 18.42
C GLU A 458 13.69 -12.12 19.87
N ALA A 459 12.69 -12.72 20.53
CA ALA A 459 12.38 -12.44 21.93
C ALA A 459 11.70 -13.62 22.64
N SER A 460 11.33 -13.44 23.91
CA SER A 460 10.44 -14.39 24.60
C SER A 460 9.10 -14.55 23.85
N PRO A 461 8.42 -15.72 23.94
CA PRO A 461 7.14 -15.97 23.25
C PRO A 461 6.07 -14.89 23.50
N ARG A 462 5.98 -14.38 24.74
CA ARG A 462 5.04 -13.30 25.08
C ARG A 462 5.41 -12.00 24.41
N VAL A 463 6.69 -11.62 24.43
CA VAL A 463 7.19 -10.40 23.79
C VAL A 463 7.02 -10.48 22.27
N ASP A 464 7.33 -11.63 21.66
CA ASP A 464 7.13 -11.87 20.23
C ASP A 464 5.67 -11.74 19.81
N ARG A 465 4.74 -12.32 20.58
CA ARG A 465 3.31 -12.15 20.36
C ARG A 465 2.87 -10.68 20.43
N VAL A 466 3.30 -9.96 21.47
CA VAL A 466 2.96 -8.54 21.63
C VAL A 466 3.52 -7.72 20.47
N LYS A 467 4.79 -7.93 20.06
CA LYS A 467 5.37 -7.25 18.89
C LYS A 467 4.59 -7.49 17.60
N ALA A 468 4.18 -8.73 17.34
CA ALA A 468 3.38 -9.06 16.16
C ALA A 468 1.98 -8.39 16.21
N GLN A 469 1.35 -8.32 17.37
CA GLN A 469 0.09 -7.61 17.57
C GLN A 469 0.25 -6.10 17.34
N LEU A 470 1.31 -5.49 17.88
CA LEU A 470 1.62 -4.08 17.68
C LEU A 470 1.89 -3.76 16.20
N ALA A 471 2.64 -4.62 15.52
CA ALA A 471 2.94 -4.45 14.10
C ALA A 471 1.67 -4.52 13.24
N ALA A 472 0.79 -5.49 13.52
CA ALA A 472 -0.51 -5.58 12.86
C ALA A 472 -1.37 -4.33 13.12
N MET A 473 -1.41 -3.86 14.38
CA MET A 473 -2.16 -2.69 14.80
C MET A 473 -1.74 -1.42 14.05
N LEU A 474 -0.43 -1.15 14.02
CA LEU A 474 0.16 0.01 13.34
C LEU A 474 -0.01 -0.06 11.82
N THR A 475 0.05 -1.26 11.23
CA THR A 475 -0.22 -1.47 9.80
C THR A 475 -1.68 -1.11 9.43
N THR A 476 -2.62 -1.35 10.36
CA THR A 476 -4.05 -1.04 10.15
C THR A 476 -4.48 0.38 10.55
N LYS A 477 -3.53 1.22 10.97
CA LYS A 477 -3.72 2.57 11.55
C LYS A 477 -4.41 2.56 12.91
N LEU A 478 -3.70 3.05 13.93
CA LEU A 478 -4.07 2.98 15.35
C LEU A 478 -5.41 3.69 15.63
N GLU A 479 -5.54 4.89 15.12
CA GLU A 479 -6.65 5.82 15.33
C GLU A 479 -7.99 5.31 14.79
N HIS A 480 -7.96 4.34 13.88
CA HIS A 480 -9.18 3.74 13.34
C HIS A 480 -9.71 2.58 14.16
N ILE A 481 -8.96 2.10 15.17
CA ILE A 481 -9.32 0.91 15.94
C ILE A 481 -10.30 1.26 17.05
N ALA A 482 -10.02 2.31 17.82
CA ALA A 482 -10.83 2.73 18.95
C ALA A 482 -11.04 4.25 18.93
N MET A 483 -12.27 4.70 19.18
CA MET A 483 -12.65 6.11 19.23
C MET A 483 -13.28 6.43 20.58
N LEU A 484 -13.16 7.68 21.01
CA LEU A 484 -13.66 8.17 22.29
C LEU A 484 -15.06 8.80 22.14
N ASP A 485 -16.13 8.02 22.21
CA ASP A 485 -17.50 8.53 22.02
C ASP A 485 -17.87 9.66 23.01
N SER A 486 -17.28 9.64 24.21
CA SER A 486 -17.43 10.71 25.20
C SER A 486 -16.19 10.86 26.07
N ILE A 487 -15.90 12.08 26.52
CA ILE A 487 -14.76 12.34 27.42
C ILE A 487 -15.05 11.70 28.78
N PRO A 488 -14.24 10.72 29.23
CA PRO A 488 -14.47 10.05 30.50
C PRO A 488 -14.18 11.01 31.65
N ARG A 489 -15.05 10.98 32.66
CA ARG A 489 -14.86 11.79 33.88
C ARG A 489 -13.62 11.37 34.69
N VAL A 490 -13.22 10.10 34.56
CA VAL A 490 -12.09 9.48 35.28
C VAL A 490 -11.31 8.63 34.27
N PRO A 491 -10.25 9.19 33.64
CA PRO A 491 -9.42 8.47 32.66
C PRO A 491 -8.88 7.13 33.17
N GLU A 492 -8.57 7.04 34.47
CA GLU A 492 -8.07 5.81 35.10
C GLU A 492 -9.07 4.66 35.06
N HIS A 493 -10.37 4.94 34.91
CA HIS A 493 -11.37 3.90 34.72
C HIS A 493 -11.15 3.16 33.40
N VAL A 494 -10.87 3.89 32.32
CA VAL A 494 -10.60 3.33 30.99
C VAL A 494 -9.31 2.51 31.01
N LEU A 495 -8.26 3.00 31.67
CA LEU A 495 -6.99 2.29 31.81
C LEU A 495 -7.14 0.95 32.53
N LYS A 496 -7.98 0.87 33.58
CA LYS A 496 -8.25 -0.37 34.32
C LYS A 496 -9.00 -1.43 33.51
N GLU A 497 -9.72 -1.01 32.47
CA GLU A 497 -10.43 -1.93 31.59
C GLU A 497 -9.54 -2.52 30.49
N CYS A 498 -8.31 -2.03 30.30
CA CYS A 498 -7.36 -2.63 29.36
C CYS A 498 -7.06 -4.11 29.68
N ARG A 499 -6.86 -4.93 28.64
CA ARG A 499 -6.62 -6.38 28.75
C ARG A 499 -5.36 -6.84 28.00
N GLY A 500 -4.91 -8.05 28.32
CA GLY A 500 -3.76 -8.72 27.71
C GLY A 500 -2.41 -8.42 28.39
N PHE A 501 -1.34 -9.04 27.89
CA PHE A 501 -0.01 -9.00 28.51
C PHE A 501 0.58 -7.59 28.73
N GLY A 502 0.20 -6.63 27.88
CA GLY A 502 0.66 -5.24 27.93
C GLY A 502 -0.21 -4.29 28.77
N ARG A 503 -1.22 -4.77 29.49
CA ARG A 503 -2.17 -3.90 30.21
C ARG A 503 -1.50 -2.93 31.20
N SER A 504 -0.42 -3.34 31.84
CA SER A 504 0.34 -2.51 32.78
C SER A 504 1.07 -1.34 32.11
N LEU A 505 1.26 -1.41 30.79
CA LEU A 505 1.86 -0.36 29.98
C LEU A 505 0.83 0.63 29.41
N ALA A 506 -0.48 0.41 29.59
CA ALA A 506 -1.53 1.24 29.00
C ALA A 506 -1.40 2.74 29.37
N ALA A 507 -0.96 3.03 30.59
CA ALA A 507 -0.72 4.40 31.05
C ALA A 507 0.56 5.05 30.49
N GLN A 508 1.45 4.26 29.87
CA GLN A 508 2.77 4.71 29.40
C GLN A 508 2.77 5.16 27.94
N GLY A 509 1.68 4.93 27.19
CA GLY A 509 1.61 5.33 25.78
C GLY A 509 0.35 4.86 25.08
N SER A 510 -0.05 5.60 24.03
CA SER A 510 -1.28 5.32 23.26
C SER A 510 -1.25 3.92 22.63
N LEU A 511 -0.10 3.49 22.12
CA LEU A 511 0.06 2.16 21.54
C LEU A 511 -0.45 1.03 22.47
N TRP A 512 -0.11 1.10 23.75
CA TRP A 512 -0.51 0.11 24.74
C TRP A 512 -1.99 0.23 25.12
N LEU A 513 -2.47 1.46 25.23
CA LEU A 513 -3.86 1.78 25.51
C LEU A 513 -4.79 1.19 24.43
N PHE A 514 -4.54 1.50 23.16
CA PHE A 514 -5.37 1.01 22.05
C PHE A 514 -5.36 -0.52 21.94
N LEU A 515 -4.18 -1.16 22.10
CA LEU A 515 -4.12 -2.62 22.12
C LEU A 515 -4.94 -3.20 23.28
N GLY A 516 -4.85 -2.59 24.47
CA GLY A 516 -5.59 -3.01 25.65
C GLY A 516 -7.11 -2.86 25.50
N LEU A 517 -7.57 -1.77 24.90
CA LEU A 517 -8.98 -1.50 24.60
C LEU A 517 -9.53 -2.47 23.56
N PHE A 518 -8.79 -2.69 22.47
CA PHE A 518 -9.15 -3.67 21.44
C PHE A 518 -9.29 -5.08 22.04
N LYS A 519 -8.33 -5.48 22.88
CA LYS A 519 -8.38 -6.79 23.57
C LYS A 519 -9.54 -6.90 24.55
N ASN A 520 -9.89 -5.83 25.26
CA ASN A 520 -11.07 -5.82 26.13
C ASN A 520 -12.33 -6.15 25.33
N ARG A 521 -12.54 -5.45 24.21
CA ARG A 521 -13.66 -5.69 23.30
C ARG A 521 -13.72 -7.13 22.80
N LYS A 522 -12.58 -7.68 22.38
CA LYS A 522 -12.51 -9.04 21.84
C LYS A 522 -12.71 -10.11 22.92
N GLN A 523 -12.15 -9.91 24.12
CA GLN A 523 -12.37 -10.79 25.25
C GLN A 523 -13.87 -10.87 25.59
N HIS A 524 -14.56 -9.72 25.60
CA HIS A 524 -16.00 -9.68 25.84
C HIS A 524 -16.80 -10.52 24.82
N ILE A 525 -16.48 -10.39 23.53
CA ILE A 525 -17.11 -11.19 22.46
C ILE A 525 -16.82 -12.68 22.66
N GLN A 526 -15.59 -13.05 23.05
CA GLN A 526 -15.23 -14.44 23.33
C GLN A 526 -15.99 -15.04 24.52
N GLU A 527 -16.22 -14.26 25.58
CA GLU A 527 -16.95 -14.70 26.78
C GLU A 527 -18.45 -14.91 26.53
N HIS A 528 -19.06 -14.08 25.67
CA HIS A 528 -20.51 -14.02 25.49
C HIS A 528 -21.00 -14.52 24.13
N GLY A 529 -20.10 -14.88 23.21
CA GLY A 529 -20.39 -15.30 21.83
C GLY A 529 -20.68 -14.14 20.86
N GLU A 530 -21.17 -13.01 21.37
CA GLU A 530 -21.41 -11.78 20.63
C GLU A 530 -21.09 -10.55 21.49
N TYR A 531 -21.07 -9.36 20.87
CA TYR A 531 -20.97 -8.13 21.64
C TYR A 531 -22.29 -7.83 22.35
N MET A 532 -22.23 -7.60 23.67
CA MET A 532 -23.39 -7.20 24.48
C MET A 532 -23.07 -5.94 25.27
N SER A 533 -23.64 -4.81 24.88
CA SER A 533 -23.40 -3.50 25.53
C SER A 533 -23.63 -3.49 27.05
N ARG A 534 -24.57 -4.30 27.55
CA ARG A 534 -24.90 -4.39 28.99
C ARG A 534 -23.78 -4.92 29.89
N TYR A 535 -22.76 -5.56 29.31
CA TYR A 535 -21.65 -6.19 30.02
C TYR A 535 -20.31 -5.48 29.72
N ASP A 536 -20.35 -4.43 28.90
CA ASP A 536 -19.18 -3.64 28.53
C ASP A 536 -19.15 -2.34 29.35
N ASN A 537 -18.23 -2.28 30.31
CA ASN A 537 -18.03 -1.10 31.17
C ASN A 537 -17.61 0.15 30.38
N LEU A 538 -17.14 -0.01 29.13
CA LEU A 538 -16.72 1.08 28.26
C LEU A 538 -17.81 1.48 27.25
N HIS A 539 -18.99 0.85 27.29
CA HIS A 539 -20.08 1.18 26.39
C HIS A 539 -20.49 2.66 26.51
N GLY A 540 -20.52 3.38 25.38
CA GLY A 540 -20.82 4.81 25.31
C GLY A 540 -19.64 5.73 25.71
N ILE A 541 -18.48 5.15 26.03
CA ILE A 541 -17.22 5.86 26.27
C ILE A 541 -16.24 5.55 25.14
N ILE A 542 -16.08 4.27 24.81
CA ILE A 542 -15.19 3.79 23.75
C ILE A 542 -16.00 2.99 22.74
N SER A 543 -15.84 3.32 21.46
CA SER A 543 -16.27 2.49 20.35
C SER A 543 -15.06 1.83 19.69
N VAL A 544 -15.23 0.58 19.24
CA VAL A 544 -14.20 -0.16 18.51
C VAL A 544 -14.70 -0.46 17.10
N ASN A 545 -13.88 -0.16 16.10
CA ASN A 545 -14.20 -0.44 14.72
C ASN A 545 -13.90 -1.92 14.40
N GLU A 546 -14.94 -2.75 14.42
CA GLU A 546 -14.81 -4.20 14.19
C GLU A 546 -14.20 -4.53 12.81
N SER A 547 -14.44 -3.70 11.79
CA SER A 547 -13.88 -3.93 10.45
C SER A 547 -12.36 -3.75 10.40
N VAL A 548 -11.85 -2.75 11.12
CA VAL A 548 -10.41 -2.50 11.27
C VAL A 548 -9.81 -3.57 12.18
N GLY A 549 -10.50 -3.91 13.27
CA GLY A 549 -10.12 -4.97 14.19
C GLY A 549 -9.95 -6.33 13.51
N LYS A 550 -10.86 -6.69 12.58
CA LYS A 550 -10.76 -7.92 11.79
C LYS A 550 -9.50 -7.92 10.89
N ARG A 551 -9.22 -6.82 10.20
CA ARG A 551 -7.99 -6.68 9.39
C ARG A 551 -6.73 -6.81 10.24
N MET A 552 -6.74 -6.23 11.44
CA MET A 552 -5.62 -6.37 12.39
C MET A 552 -5.39 -7.84 12.79
N GLU A 553 -6.46 -8.60 13.06
CA GLU A 553 -6.38 -10.02 13.37
C GLU A 553 -5.86 -10.85 12.19
N GLU A 554 -6.27 -10.54 10.96
CA GLU A 554 -5.79 -11.18 9.74
C GLU A 554 -4.27 -10.97 9.57
N VAL A 555 -3.79 -9.73 9.68
CA VAL A 555 -2.35 -9.40 9.61
C VAL A 555 -1.58 -10.08 10.74
N PHE A 556 -2.07 -10.02 11.98
CA PHE A 556 -1.45 -10.73 13.11
C PHE A 556 -1.35 -12.24 12.87
N GLY A 557 -2.41 -12.85 12.33
CA GLY A 557 -2.43 -14.27 12.00
C GLY A 557 -1.38 -14.67 10.96
N GLU A 558 -1.16 -13.85 9.93
CA GLU A 558 -0.09 -14.06 8.95
C GLU A 558 1.31 -13.93 9.57
N LEU A 559 1.54 -12.90 10.39
CA LEU A 559 2.82 -12.68 11.08
C LEU A 559 3.17 -13.81 12.05
N ALA A 560 2.19 -14.27 12.83
CA ALA A 560 2.35 -15.39 13.74
C ALA A 560 2.66 -16.70 12.99
N ARG A 561 1.95 -16.96 11.88
CA ARG A 561 2.23 -18.12 11.01
C ARG A 561 3.63 -18.05 10.41
N LEU A 562 4.06 -16.88 9.94
CA LEU A 562 5.42 -16.64 9.46
C LEU A 562 6.47 -16.97 10.52
N ALA A 563 6.32 -16.41 11.72
CA ALA A 563 7.25 -16.65 12.82
C ALA A 563 7.31 -18.13 13.23
N ASN A 564 6.16 -18.81 13.31
CA ASN A 564 6.06 -20.24 13.64
C ASN A 564 6.77 -21.13 12.61
N ARG A 565 6.64 -20.83 11.31
CA ARG A 565 7.35 -21.58 10.25
C ARG A 565 8.88 -21.49 10.40
N ARG A 566 9.37 -20.46 11.09
CA ARG A 566 10.79 -20.20 11.35
C ARG A 566 11.22 -20.57 12.78
N GLY A 567 10.42 -21.37 13.48
CA GLY A 567 10.78 -21.96 14.77
C GLY A 567 10.50 -21.07 16.00
N ARG A 568 9.78 -19.96 15.85
CA ARG A 568 9.32 -19.16 16.99
C ARG A 568 8.01 -19.68 17.52
N ASP A 569 7.75 -19.50 18.82
CA ASP A 569 6.50 -19.91 19.45
C ASP A 569 5.54 -18.72 19.59
N ILE A 570 4.75 -18.47 18.55
CA ILE A 570 3.67 -17.47 18.57
C ILE A 570 2.36 -18.19 18.23
N ASN A 571 1.63 -18.69 19.23
CA ASN A 571 0.33 -19.32 18.99
C ASN A 571 -0.72 -18.28 18.55
N PRO A 572 -1.16 -18.24 17.26
CA PRO A 572 -2.15 -17.26 16.81
C PRO A 572 -3.54 -17.49 17.41
N TRP A 573 -3.82 -18.72 17.85
CA TRP A 573 -5.11 -19.16 18.39
C TRP A 573 -5.19 -19.09 19.91
N LEU A 574 -4.15 -18.57 20.58
CA LEU A 574 -4.17 -18.38 22.01
C LEU A 574 -5.33 -17.45 22.37
N SER A 575 -6.27 -17.98 23.15
CA SER A 575 -7.43 -17.24 23.65
C SER A 575 -6.98 -16.01 24.45
N LEU A 576 -7.67 -14.89 24.30
CA LEU A 576 -7.39 -13.69 25.11
C LEU A 576 -7.67 -13.95 26.59
N LEU A 577 -8.55 -14.90 26.90
CA LEU A 577 -8.81 -15.38 28.27
C LEU A 577 -7.59 -16.04 28.91
N ALA A 578 -6.61 -16.50 28.11
CA ALA A 578 -5.35 -17.03 28.61
C ALA A 578 -4.28 -15.95 28.84
N GLU A 579 -4.51 -14.71 28.41
CA GLU A 579 -3.61 -13.56 28.64
C GLU A 579 -3.92 -12.85 29.97
N THR A 580 -3.99 -13.61 31.07
CA THR A 580 -4.36 -13.11 32.41
C THR A 580 -3.19 -12.49 33.18
N GLU A 581 -1.97 -12.95 32.87
CA GLU A 581 -0.71 -12.50 33.46
C GLU A 581 -0.20 -11.20 32.81
N GLU A 582 0.63 -10.46 33.54
CA GLU A 582 1.34 -9.28 33.03
C GLU A 582 2.76 -9.64 32.61
N MET A 583 3.31 -8.89 31.66
CA MET A 583 4.74 -9.00 31.33
C MET A 583 5.60 -8.68 32.53
N THR A 584 6.60 -9.52 32.76
CA THR A 584 7.64 -9.30 33.77
C THR A 584 8.48 -8.05 33.44
N PRO A 585 9.17 -7.45 34.42
CA PRO A 585 10.05 -6.30 34.16
C PRO A 585 11.15 -6.57 33.13
N ASP A 586 11.64 -7.80 33.04
CA ASP A 586 12.66 -8.18 32.04
C ASP A 586 12.05 -8.27 30.63
N GLU A 587 10.84 -8.83 30.49
CA GLU A 587 10.09 -8.82 29.22
C GLU A 587 9.74 -7.40 28.76
N GLN A 588 9.37 -6.52 29.69
CA GLN A 588 9.13 -5.11 29.39
C GLN A 588 10.42 -4.41 28.91
N ARG A 589 11.55 -4.66 29.58
CA ARG A 589 12.86 -4.12 29.18
C ARG A 589 13.28 -4.61 27.79
N GLU A 590 13.09 -5.89 27.53
CA GLU A 590 13.33 -6.51 26.23
C GLU A 590 12.49 -5.85 25.13
N LEU A 591 11.17 -5.73 25.35
CA LEU A 591 10.24 -5.08 24.43
C LEU A 591 10.62 -3.62 24.16
N HIS A 592 10.92 -2.84 25.20
CA HIS A 592 11.36 -1.45 25.07
C HIS A 592 12.68 -1.34 24.30
N GLY A 593 13.64 -2.25 24.52
CA GLY A 593 14.89 -2.30 23.77
C GLY A 593 14.67 -2.57 22.27
N HIS A 594 13.72 -3.45 21.93
CA HIS A 594 13.36 -3.75 20.55
C HIS A 594 12.64 -2.57 19.87
N LEU A 595 11.70 -1.91 20.57
CA LEU A 595 11.04 -0.70 20.10
C LEU A 595 12.05 0.43 19.87
N PHE A 596 12.96 0.66 20.82
CA PHE A 596 14.02 1.65 20.67
C PHE A 596 14.89 1.36 19.46
N ARG A 597 15.33 0.11 19.25
CA ARG A 597 16.11 -0.27 18.05
C ARG A 597 15.35 0.05 16.76
N ALA A 598 14.06 -0.27 16.68
CA ALA A 598 13.25 -0.04 15.49
C ALA A 598 12.97 1.44 15.23
N TYR A 599 12.79 2.24 16.29
CA TYR A 599 12.28 3.60 16.21
C TYR A 599 13.23 4.69 16.75
N MET A 600 14.52 4.40 16.96
CA MET A 600 15.48 5.35 17.55
C MET A 600 15.55 6.70 16.83
N TYR A 601 15.28 6.75 15.53
CA TYR A 601 15.29 7.98 14.72
C TYR A 601 13.99 8.80 14.81
N GLN A 602 12.97 8.29 15.49
CA GLN A 602 11.73 9.00 15.85
C GLN A 602 11.55 9.11 17.36
N ALA A 603 12.64 8.95 18.11
CA ALA A 603 12.61 9.11 19.53
C ALA A 603 12.41 10.60 19.87
N THR A 604 11.60 10.88 20.89
CA THR A 604 11.24 12.23 21.36
C THR A 604 11.59 12.36 22.83
N VAL A 605 12.13 13.50 23.24
CA VAL A 605 12.31 13.85 24.65
C VAL A 605 11.13 14.70 25.11
N PHE A 606 10.59 14.36 26.26
CA PHE A 606 9.68 15.21 27.00
C PHE A 606 10.36 15.63 28.31
N HIS A 607 10.46 16.92 28.57
CA HIS A 607 11.08 17.43 29.79
C HIS A 607 10.35 18.64 30.36
N GLU A 608 10.46 18.81 31.68
CA GLU A 608 9.96 19.99 32.37
C GLU A 608 10.94 21.16 32.13
N LYS A 609 10.41 22.34 31.79
CA LYS A 609 11.24 23.51 31.54
C LYS A 609 11.65 24.09 32.90
N SER A 610 12.94 24.08 33.22
CA SER A 610 13.44 24.72 34.45
C SER A 610 13.15 26.22 34.41
N THR A 611 12.31 26.68 35.34
CA THR A 611 11.91 28.08 35.52
C THR A 611 13.08 28.89 36.06
N GLY A 612 13.90 29.41 35.13
CA GLY A 612 14.89 30.45 35.42
C GLY A 612 14.37 31.88 35.30
N ASP A 613 13.22 32.10 34.64
CA ASP A 613 12.61 33.42 34.46
C ASP A 613 11.12 33.37 34.79
N SER A 614 10.74 34.13 35.81
CA SER A 614 9.48 34.07 36.56
C SER A 614 8.27 34.72 35.86
N SER A 615 8.15 34.63 34.53
CA SER A 615 7.03 35.30 33.83
C SER A 615 6.38 34.53 32.67
N GLN A 616 6.74 33.26 32.42
CA GLN A 616 6.00 32.42 31.48
C GLN A 616 5.59 31.11 32.13
N SER A 617 4.32 30.75 31.95
CA SER A 617 3.67 29.57 32.52
C SER A 617 4.49 28.29 32.36
N ASP A 618 4.40 27.41 33.36
CA ASP A 618 4.90 26.02 33.35
C ASP A 618 4.51 25.34 32.04
N THR A 619 5.42 25.36 31.07
CA THR A 619 5.19 24.81 29.74
C THR A 619 6.20 23.71 29.53
N SER A 620 5.75 22.48 29.73
CA SER A 620 6.50 21.28 29.35
C SER A 620 6.83 21.33 27.87
N MET A 621 8.02 20.86 27.52
CA MET A 621 8.49 20.86 26.14
C MET A 621 8.68 19.42 25.67
N MET A 622 8.08 19.11 24.52
CA MET A 622 8.34 17.88 23.80
C MET A 622 9.17 18.23 22.56
N CYS A 623 10.26 17.50 22.34
CA CYS A 623 11.15 17.71 21.19
C CYS A 623 11.56 16.39 20.55
N THR A 624 11.83 16.39 19.25
CA THR A 624 12.52 15.28 18.60
C THR A 624 13.96 15.17 19.13
N LEU A 625 14.45 13.94 19.33
CA LEU A 625 15.85 13.71 19.72
C LEU A 625 16.84 14.01 18.57
N SER A 626 16.43 13.74 17.34
CA SER A 626 17.27 13.87 16.14
C SER A 626 17.51 15.32 15.73
N GLY A 627 16.54 16.22 15.95
CA GLY A 627 16.61 17.61 15.50
C GLY A 627 16.32 18.67 16.55
N GLY A 628 15.89 18.29 17.76
CA GLY A 628 15.48 19.26 18.78
C GLY A 628 14.22 20.04 18.42
N HIS A 629 13.51 19.61 17.38
CA HIS A 629 12.30 20.27 16.87
C HIS A 629 11.17 20.10 17.86
N ARG A 630 10.48 21.20 18.17
CA ARG A 630 9.36 21.21 19.11
C ARG A 630 8.19 20.41 18.53
N CYS A 631 7.73 19.42 19.28
CA CYS A 631 6.51 18.68 18.99
C CYS A 631 5.35 19.33 19.74
N VAL A 632 4.19 19.41 19.10
CA VAL A 632 2.94 19.80 19.72
C VAL A 632 2.04 18.57 19.63
N LEU A 633 1.49 18.14 20.77
CA LEU A 633 0.40 17.18 20.76
C LEU A 633 -0.81 17.91 20.17
N ASP A 634 -1.45 17.32 19.16
CA ASP A 634 -2.65 17.89 18.57
C ASP A 634 -3.68 18.24 19.66
N PRO A 635 -4.49 19.30 19.45
CA PRO A 635 -5.55 19.66 20.38
C PRO A 635 -6.47 18.44 20.66
N PRO A 636 -7.13 18.41 21.83
CA PRO A 636 -7.81 17.21 22.29
C PRO A 636 -8.98 16.83 21.36
N ASP A 637 -8.71 15.94 20.43
CA ASP A 637 -9.71 15.29 19.59
C ASP A 637 -10.43 14.14 20.34
N ILE A 638 -11.37 13.49 19.66
CA ILE A 638 -12.15 12.31 20.08
C ILE A 638 -11.26 11.04 20.12
N SER A 639 -9.97 11.19 20.44
CA SER A 639 -8.96 10.11 20.42
C SER A 639 -8.61 9.63 21.84
N PRO A 640 -8.57 8.31 22.08
CA PRO A 640 -8.06 7.74 23.33
C PRO A 640 -6.64 8.18 23.70
N THR A 641 -5.82 8.65 22.75
CA THR A 641 -4.47 9.19 23.01
C THR A 641 -4.47 10.29 24.09
N ASN A 642 -5.56 11.06 24.21
CA ASN A 642 -5.72 12.11 25.21
C ASN A 642 -5.81 11.60 26.66
N LEU A 643 -5.98 10.30 26.86
CA LEU A 643 -5.99 9.68 28.18
C LEU A 643 -4.57 9.43 28.74
N VAL A 644 -3.53 9.60 27.93
CA VAL A 644 -2.13 9.42 28.34
C VAL A 644 -1.58 10.72 28.91
N ASP A 645 -1.45 10.78 30.24
CA ASP A 645 -0.89 11.94 30.94
C ASP A 645 0.65 11.87 31.02
N MET A 646 1.30 12.44 30.00
CA MET A 646 2.78 12.53 29.93
C MET A 646 3.40 13.31 31.09
N LEU A 647 2.69 14.27 31.66
CA LEU A 647 3.15 15.03 32.83
C LEU A 647 3.14 14.17 34.09
N SER A 648 2.09 13.39 34.29
CA SER A 648 2.02 12.42 35.38
C SER A 648 3.10 11.33 35.26
N LEU A 649 3.39 10.86 34.03
CA LEU A 649 4.49 9.93 33.79
C LEU A 649 5.85 10.52 34.19
N LEU A 650 6.14 11.75 33.77
CA LEU A 650 7.37 12.44 34.16
C LEU A 650 7.47 12.57 35.69
N ARG A 651 6.42 13.04 36.35
CA ARG A 651 6.40 13.21 37.82
C ARG A 651 6.55 11.91 38.59
N SER A 652 5.92 10.83 38.12
CA SER A 652 5.96 9.52 38.77
C SER A 652 7.29 8.80 38.61
N SER A 653 8.02 9.06 37.51
CA SER A 653 9.37 8.54 37.31
C SER A 653 10.41 9.14 38.26
N GLY A 654 10.20 10.40 38.69
CA GLY A 654 11.20 11.17 39.43
C GLY A 654 12.34 11.70 38.54
N ASP A 655 12.28 11.46 37.22
CA ASP A 655 13.26 11.94 36.25
C ASP A 655 12.98 13.37 35.79
N LYS A 656 14.02 14.05 35.30
CA LYS A 656 13.90 15.40 34.72
C LYS A 656 13.42 15.39 33.27
N ALA A 657 13.51 14.24 32.62
CA ALA A 657 13.08 14.02 31.25
C ALA A 657 12.73 12.55 31.03
N ILE A 658 11.75 12.29 30.18
CA ILE A 658 11.41 10.96 29.68
C ILE A 658 11.65 10.91 28.17
N ILE A 659 12.05 9.75 27.68
CA ILE A 659 12.22 9.49 26.25
C ILE A 659 11.06 8.62 25.80
N GLY A 660 10.33 9.09 24.80
CA GLY A 660 9.26 8.37 24.12
C GLY A 660 9.61 8.07 22.66
N ILE A 661 8.76 7.30 22.01
CA ILE A 661 8.79 7.07 20.56
C ILE A 661 7.51 7.70 19.99
N SER A 662 7.67 8.57 19.00
CA SER A 662 6.56 9.08 18.20
C SER A 662 6.47 8.24 16.93
N HIS A 663 5.29 7.70 16.65
CA HIS A 663 5.01 6.93 15.43
C HIS A 663 4.14 7.76 14.50
#